data_AF-A0A8T4D6T6-F1
#
_entry.id   AF-A0A8T4D6T6-F1
#
_cell.length_a   1.000
_cell.length_b   1.000
_cell.length_c   1.000
_cell.angle_alpha   90.00
_cell.angle_beta   90.00
_cell.angle_gamma   90.00
#
_symmetry.space_group_name_H-M   'P 1'
#
loop_
_entity.id
_entity.type
_entity.pdbx_description
1 polymer ?
#
loop_
_entity_poly.entity_id
_entity_poly.type
_entity_poly.pdbx_seq_one_letter_code
_entity_poly.pdbx_strand_id
1 'polypeptide(L)'
;MRKLKMNRNGQFSIIAALLVAVILIAAVMTTYSAIRYSNIQDQPQVLSAIDEINLALRQVVGFTVGYYGSVLQVTGNTTYARLLASNYLQSGLRNIGDIRPEWGASFAVTTLNLRTDWFSNVSYSSGNLSITYNLTGIGLTNMAYSASSRLDVEILESSPSQAFLSITKDESEPLVNLAKQNLRFYHYLDSDSTWELVAPTVDPVVYANGTYLIDFPAGVDPDSYVIKIEDNRGIIVVASSFSSYAASLIRNSTYTSADYVDNCDTDVDFSADIGSQSNFANQQSAPDSIYDTLTEVNIGSGMTTSTLLDESFDTTWYPTGWTVWGSCWTRSSSIKQDGAYSAYWDGTTGYRYGSMTTPDLDCSDADVIIVDFWYYDAGCGSNEFVLYFYDGGGWDLIYDLAGTTSTGTWLHFQWNYTESQYLKSNFKLRFVASTQQNGDDAYVDLVNVQKVVDGTIYHLDLEEQFTNVNYTDPQQDLCIKADSLGSEPLLVDAWTGSNWVNVATLTGLVNGWKNVSVASYLTSENFTIRFRGSSTGTDSVQDSWQIDSVLLGPQPDLSFLLSQQESTIVVEWLQNGTMRFLGQNLEMVTEAKAIPPISVKALHLNQTRNGVNHEVPFQVEDWASGYKIPLGLTSNSTVFGSSQMIVFLLDNSVSEFTLWWNGSDEATQTPLAYTNQYFTGDDPANNILTNGRIRLQIGSFSVTSTVVSTSTSSTANFMRINAENSVYGAGAAYVVKKGVVRDIVQQEAEWSGGAVDCPNVYANIVIILPANVTYYTYQLRLMFIESAQQRTITELCPIRVSTGLGSTQLQTENGTANGFPIVTLGTGTFYNYSSSYTAHHWSQIIAGTKGTGIMFTDVANQMLYAFDSTSPGTPTGALKASSGLLELLPVTLRQVQFTYAMDITWRGAVVTFDGTSPIYRDSDRGGLWLLVEYPPTVTVTAES
;
A
#
# COMPACT_ATOMS: atom_id res chain seq x y z
N MET A 1 27.21 40.55 -33.18
CA MET A 1 26.17 41.61 -33.03
C MET A 1 24.95 41.25 -33.84
N ARG A 2 23.93 40.65 -33.23
CA ARG A 2 22.60 40.47 -33.83
C ARG A 2 21.57 40.79 -32.77
N LYS A 3 20.68 41.73 -33.10
CA LYS A 3 19.79 42.49 -32.22
C LYS A 3 18.83 41.59 -31.45
N LEU A 4 18.76 41.79 -30.12
CA LEU A 4 17.62 41.38 -29.30
C LEU A 4 16.36 42.12 -29.79
N LYS A 5 15.35 41.36 -30.23
CA LYS A 5 13.97 41.83 -30.25
C LYS A 5 13.42 41.67 -28.83
N MET A 6 13.39 42.76 -28.06
CA MET A 6 12.64 42.82 -26.80
C MET A 6 11.14 42.75 -27.11
N ASN A 7 10.45 41.89 -26.35
CA ASN A 7 9.01 41.66 -26.41
C ASN A 7 8.25 42.95 -26.05
N ARG A 8 7.45 43.47 -26.98
CA ARG A 8 6.78 44.77 -26.88
C ARG A 8 5.40 44.71 -26.21
N ASN A 9 4.93 43.54 -25.80
CA ASN A 9 3.51 43.34 -25.43
C ASN A 9 3.11 44.03 -24.11
N GLY A 10 3.97 44.05 -23.08
CA GLY A 10 3.66 44.76 -21.82
C GLY A 10 3.59 46.28 -21.96
N GLN A 11 4.35 46.86 -22.91
CA GLN A 11 4.27 48.29 -23.22
C GLN A 11 2.99 48.63 -24.00
N PHE A 12 2.50 47.72 -24.84
CA PHE A 12 1.22 47.89 -25.51
C PHE A 12 0.03 47.85 -24.54
N SER A 13 0.06 47.04 -23.48
CA SER A 13 -0.99 47.03 -22.45
C SER A 13 -1.03 48.32 -21.63
N ILE A 14 0.13 48.88 -21.27
CA ILE A 14 0.20 50.17 -20.55
C ILE A 14 -0.27 51.33 -21.45
N ILE A 15 0.14 51.32 -22.73
CA ILE A 15 -0.29 52.34 -23.70
C ILE A 15 -1.78 52.18 -24.02
N ALA A 16 -2.30 50.95 -24.11
CA ALA A 16 -3.72 50.69 -24.29
C ALA A 16 -4.54 51.14 -23.07
N ALA A 17 -4.07 50.89 -21.84
CA ALA A 17 -4.71 51.37 -20.62
C ALA A 17 -4.76 52.90 -20.56
N LEU A 18 -3.67 53.58 -20.95
CA LEU A 18 -3.63 55.04 -21.05
C LEU A 18 -4.56 55.57 -22.17
N LEU A 19 -4.64 54.87 -23.31
CA LEU A 19 -5.52 55.26 -24.42
C LEU A 19 -7.00 55.06 -24.05
N VAL A 20 -7.34 53.97 -23.37
CA VAL A 20 -8.68 53.69 -22.84
C VAL A 20 -9.07 54.74 -21.79
N ALA A 21 -8.15 55.12 -20.90
CA ALA A 21 -8.38 56.21 -19.95
C ALA A 21 -8.68 57.54 -20.68
N VAL A 22 -7.94 57.88 -21.72
CA VAL A 22 -8.18 59.11 -22.52
C VAL A 22 -9.50 59.05 -23.29
N ILE A 23 -9.86 57.90 -23.86
CA ILE A 23 -11.13 57.72 -24.58
C ILE A 23 -12.32 57.79 -23.62
N LEU A 24 -12.22 57.19 -22.43
CA LEU A 24 -13.24 57.29 -21.37
C LEU A 24 -13.43 58.74 -20.91
N ILE A 25 -12.33 59.48 -20.71
CA ILE A 25 -12.38 60.91 -20.38
C ILE A 25 -13.08 61.71 -21.49
N ALA A 26 -12.80 61.42 -22.76
CA ALA A 26 -13.43 62.08 -23.90
C ALA A 26 -14.93 61.73 -24.07
N ALA A 27 -15.32 60.48 -23.80
CA ALA A 27 -16.71 60.02 -23.83
C ALA A 27 -17.55 60.66 -22.70
N VAL A 28 -16.96 60.80 -21.50
CA VAL A 28 -17.59 61.54 -20.39
C VAL A 28 -17.79 63.00 -20.77
N MET A 29 -16.79 63.66 -21.35
CA MET A 29 -16.90 65.06 -21.79
C MET A 29 -17.97 65.26 -22.88
N THR A 30 -18.07 64.35 -23.85
CA THR A 30 -19.03 64.47 -24.96
C THR A 30 -20.47 64.19 -24.51
N THR A 31 -20.68 63.16 -23.68
CA THR A 31 -22.02 62.84 -23.13
C THR A 31 -22.52 63.93 -22.20
N TYR A 32 -21.64 64.46 -21.34
CA TYR A 32 -21.94 65.59 -20.47
C TYR A 32 -22.18 66.89 -21.27
N SER A 33 -21.47 67.10 -22.39
CA SER A 33 -21.74 68.23 -23.28
C SER A 33 -23.08 68.12 -24.02
N ALA A 34 -23.54 66.91 -24.36
CA ALA A 34 -24.84 66.70 -25.01
C ALA A 34 -26.02 67.01 -24.06
N ILE A 35 -25.87 66.69 -22.77
CA ILE A 35 -26.83 67.04 -21.71
C ILE A 35 -26.85 68.56 -21.47
N ARG A 36 -25.70 69.23 -21.60
CA ARG A 36 -25.55 70.69 -21.42
C ARG A 36 -26.31 71.54 -22.47
N TYR A 37 -26.56 71.02 -23.67
CA TYR A 37 -27.19 71.78 -24.75
C TYR A 37 -28.67 71.45 -24.99
N SER A 38 -29.28 70.54 -24.22
CA SER A 38 -30.75 70.43 -24.18
C SER A 38 -31.31 71.54 -23.29
N ASN A 39 -31.71 72.65 -23.89
CA ASN A 39 -32.35 73.75 -23.18
C ASN A 39 -33.68 73.28 -22.56
N ILE A 40 -33.70 73.08 -21.24
CA ILE A 40 -34.93 73.11 -20.46
C ILE A 40 -34.85 74.34 -19.55
N GLN A 41 -35.76 75.27 -19.82
CA GLN A 41 -35.92 76.56 -19.16
C GLN A 41 -36.36 76.40 -17.70
N ASP A 42 -35.76 77.23 -16.84
CA ASP A 42 -36.16 77.59 -15.47
C ASP A 42 -36.17 76.50 -14.38
N GLN A 43 -34.98 76.21 -13.82
CA GLN A 43 -34.82 75.66 -12.48
C GLN A 43 -33.92 76.57 -11.61
N PRO A 44 -34.13 76.61 -10.27
CA PRO A 44 -33.29 77.38 -9.36
C PRO A 44 -31.83 76.87 -9.37
N GLN A 45 -30.88 77.76 -9.68
CA GLN A 45 -29.45 77.46 -9.92
C GLN A 45 -28.73 76.72 -8.77
N VAL A 46 -29.26 76.75 -7.55
CA VAL A 46 -28.68 76.11 -6.36
C VAL A 46 -29.00 74.61 -6.32
N LEU A 47 -30.24 74.22 -6.63
CA LEU A 47 -30.66 72.82 -6.63
C LEU A 47 -29.96 72.05 -7.74
N SER A 48 -29.86 72.67 -8.93
CA SER A 48 -29.12 72.09 -10.06
C SER A 48 -27.64 71.88 -9.76
N ALA A 49 -26.99 72.76 -8.98
CA ALA A 49 -25.58 72.62 -8.64
C ALA A 49 -25.33 71.47 -7.65
N ILE A 50 -26.22 71.29 -6.66
CA ILE A 50 -26.17 70.15 -5.73
C ILE A 50 -26.39 68.84 -6.47
N ASP A 51 -27.41 68.77 -7.33
CA ASP A 51 -27.73 67.57 -8.10
C ASP A 51 -26.59 67.19 -9.06
N GLU A 52 -25.98 68.18 -9.73
CA GLU A 52 -24.85 67.97 -10.65
C GLU A 52 -23.61 67.45 -9.91
N ILE A 53 -23.28 68.03 -8.75
CA ILE A 53 -22.14 67.57 -7.92
C ILE A 53 -22.42 66.17 -7.37
N ASN A 54 -23.61 65.91 -6.84
CA ASN A 54 -23.97 64.60 -6.30
C ASN A 54 -23.93 63.51 -7.39
N LEU A 55 -24.38 63.83 -8.61
CA LEU A 55 -24.29 62.93 -9.76
C LEU A 55 -22.82 62.66 -10.15
N ALA A 56 -21.99 63.69 -10.24
CA ALA A 56 -20.57 63.55 -10.55
C ALA A 56 -19.83 62.72 -9.48
N LEU A 57 -20.15 62.95 -8.20
CA LEU A 57 -19.64 62.17 -7.08
C LEU A 57 -20.08 60.70 -7.16
N ARG A 58 -21.32 60.42 -7.55
CA ARG A 58 -21.78 59.03 -7.76
C ARG A 58 -21.02 58.35 -8.91
N GLN A 59 -20.81 59.06 -10.02
CA GLN A 59 -20.08 58.52 -11.18
C GLN A 59 -18.61 58.22 -10.86
N VAL A 60 -17.90 59.14 -10.17
CA VAL A 60 -16.49 58.93 -9.82
C VAL A 60 -16.31 57.75 -8.85
N VAL A 61 -17.28 57.48 -7.98
CA VAL A 61 -17.27 56.29 -7.11
C VAL A 61 -17.33 55.02 -7.96
N GLY A 62 -18.23 54.94 -8.95
CA GLY A 62 -18.29 53.80 -9.86
C GLY A 62 -16.97 53.51 -10.58
N PHE A 63 -16.34 54.55 -11.14
CA PHE A 63 -15.02 54.40 -11.76
C PHE A 63 -13.92 54.03 -10.77
N THR A 64 -14.00 54.52 -9.53
CA THR A 64 -13.04 54.16 -8.47
C THR A 64 -13.14 52.68 -8.11
N VAL A 65 -14.34 52.12 -8.03
CA VAL A 65 -14.57 50.68 -7.82
C VAL A 65 -14.04 49.86 -9.00
N GLY A 66 -14.31 50.30 -10.24
CA GLY A 66 -13.77 49.63 -11.43
C GLY A 66 -12.24 49.63 -11.49
N TYR A 67 -11.62 50.75 -11.15
CA TYR A 67 -10.17 50.87 -11.06
C TYR A 67 -9.58 50.01 -9.94
N TYR A 68 -10.26 49.93 -8.78
CA TYR A 68 -9.90 49.02 -7.69
C TYR A 68 -9.85 47.56 -8.16
N GLY A 69 -10.93 47.08 -8.79
CA GLY A 69 -10.99 45.73 -9.35
C GLY A 69 -9.90 45.48 -10.40
N SER A 70 -9.66 46.43 -11.30
CA SER A 70 -8.63 46.29 -12.35
C SER A 70 -7.21 46.11 -11.78
N VAL A 71 -6.86 46.82 -10.71
CA VAL A 71 -5.57 46.64 -10.03
C VAL A 71 -5.54 45.31 -9.28
N LEU A 72 -6.65 44.95 -8.62
CA LEU A 72 -6.73 43.73 -7.82
C LEU A 72 -6.62 42.46 -8.70
N GLN A 73 -7.22 42.44 -9.88
CA GLN A 73 -7.15 41.33 -10.82
C GLN A 73 -5.71 40.98 -11.23
N VAL A 74 -4.84 41.98 -11.33
CA VAL A 74 -3.44 41.79 -11.75
C VAL A 74 -2.53 41.52 -10.55
N THR A 75 -2.77 42.20 -9.43
CA THR A 75 -1.83 42.21 -8.31
C THR A 75 -2.24 41.26 -7.19
N GLY A 76 -3.52 41.04 -6.92
CA GLY A 76 -3.99 40.37 -5.70
C GLY A 76 -3.71 41.17 -4.41
N ASN A 77 -3.06 42.34 -4.49
CA ASN A 77 -2.66 43.15 -3.35
C ASN A 77 -3.71 44.20 -3.02
N THR A 78 -4.52 43.92 -2.00
CA THR A 78 -5.68 44.74 -1.67
C THR A 78 -5.30 46.09 -1.07
N THR A 79 -4.25 46.15 -0.25
CA THR A 79 -3.71 47.41 0.28
C THR A 79 -3.22 48.32 -0.84
N TYR A 80 -2.46 47.77 -1.80
CA TYR A 80 -1.96 48.52 -2.94
C TYR A 80 -3.08 48.98 -3.87
N ALA A 81 -4.05 48.10 -4.16
CA ALA A 81 -5.22 48.44 -4.96
C ALA A 81 -6.06 49.55 -4.30
N ARG A 82 -6.29 49.51 -2.98
CA ARG A 82 -6.99 50.58 -2.24
C ARG A 82 -6.24 51.90 -2.29
N LEU A 83 -4.90 51.88 -2.16
CA LEU A 83 -4.08 53.08 -2.26
C LEU A 83 -4.20 53.73 -3.66
N LEU A 84 -4.04 52.94 -4.71
CA LEU A 84 -4.15 53.44 -6.08
C LEU A 84 -5.56 53.96 -6.37
N ALA A 85 -6.61 53.26 -5.93
CA ALA A 85 -7.99 53.70 -6.07
C ALA A 85 -8.28 54.99 -5.30
N SER A 86 -7.71 55.15 -4.11
CA SER A 86 -7.84 56.40 -3.33
C SER A 86 -7.20 57.59 -4.05
N ASN A 87 -6.01 57.41 -4.64
CA ASN A 87 -5.34 58.45 -5.43
C ASN A 87 -6.12 58.79 -6.71
N TYR A 88 -6.72 57.77 -7.33
CA TYR A 88 -7.60 57.94 -8.48
C TYR A 88 -8.84 58.77 -8.12
N LEU A 89 -9.49 58.45 -7.00
CA LEU A 89 -10.63 59.23 -6.49
C LEU A 89 -10.24 60.70 -6.23
N GLN A 90 -9.12 60.95 -5.57
CA GLN A 90 -8.64 62.32 -5.30
C GLN A 90 -8.43 63.13 -6.59
N SER A 91 -7.87 62.49 -7.63
CA SER A 91 -7.71 63.11 -8.95
C SER A 91 -9.07 63.39 -9.60
N GLY A 92 -10.02 62.47 -9.47
CA GLY A 92 -11.40 62.65 -9.94
C GLY A 92 -12.11 63.81 -9.23
N LEU A 93 -12.00 63.92 -7.90
CA LEU A 93 -12.58 65.02 -7.13
C LEU A 93 -12.02 66.39 -7.53
N ARG A 94 -10.71 66.47 -7.81
CA ARG A 94 -10.10 67.69 -8.34
C ARG A 94 -10.70 68.06 -9.69
N ASN A 95 -10.80 67.10 -10.60
CA ASN A 95 -11.42 67.32 -11.90
C ASN A 95 -12.88 67.79 -11.79
N ILE A 96 -13.67 67.21 -10.87
CA ILE A 96 -15.05 67.66 -10.61
C ILE A 96 -15.07 69.15 -10.21
N GLY A 97 -14.18 69.58 -9.33
CA GLY A 97 -14.06 70.99 -8.94
C GLY A 97 -13.64 71.91 -10.09
N ASP A 98 -12.77 71.42 -10.98
CA ASP A 98 -12.25 72.16 -12.13
C ASP A 98 -13.28 72.29 -13.28
N ILE A 99 -14.35 71.48 -13.31
CA ILE A 99 -15.45 71.61 -14.31
C ILE A 99 -16.22 72.91 -14.12
N ARG A 100 -16.40 73.34 -12.86
CA ARG A 100 -17.13 74.57 -12.46
C ARG A 100 -16.29 75.38 -11.47
N PRO A 101 -15.18 75.98 -11.90
CA PRO A 101 -14.31 76.74 -11.00
C PRO A 101 -15.06 77.92 -10.35
N GLU A 102 -16.10 78.44 -11.02
CA GLU A 102 -16.98 79.49 -10.50
C GLU A 102 -17.74 79.10 -9.22
N TRP A 103 -17.93 77.81 -8.95
CA TRP A 103 -18.61 77.32 -7.73
C TRP A 103 -17.68 77.22 -6.53
N GLY A 104 -16.35 77.34 -6.71
CA GLY A 104 -15.38 77.28 -5.62
C GLY A 104 -15.51 75.98 -4.81
N ALA A 105 -15.54 74.84 -5.52
CA ALA A 105 -15.77 73.53 -4.93
C ALA A 105 -14.58 73.04 -4.11
N SER A 106 -14.83 72.54 -2.90
CA SER A 106 -13.83 71.87 -2.06
C SER A 106 -14.41 70.59 -1.48
N PHE A 107 -13.65 69.49 -1.51
CA PHE A 107 -14.10 68.17 -1.11
C PHE A 107 -13.26 67.63 0.06
N ALA A 108 -13.92 67.01 1.04
CA ALA A 108 -13.31 66.35 2.18
C ALA A 108 -13.88 64.93 2.31
N VAL A 109 -13.09 63.93 1.92
CA VAL A 109 -13.47 62.51 2.03
C VAL A 109 -13.43 62.09 3.50
N THR A 110 -14.57 61.66 4.03
CA THR A 110 -14.70 61.15 5.40
C THR A 110 -14.45 59.65 5.45
N THR A 111 -14.95 58.90 4.47
CA THR A 111 -14.76 57.45 4.39
C THR A 111 -14.78 57.00 2.93
N LEU A 112 -13.85 56.13 2.56
CA LEU A 112 -13.88 55.36 1.32
C LEU A 112 -13.68 53.88 1.69
N ASN A 113 -14.70 53.07 1.47
CA ASN A 113 -14.61 51.62 1.66
C ASN A 113 -14.78 50.93 0.31
N LEU A 114 -13.82 50.09 -0.06
CA LEU A 114 -13.80 49.32 -1.30
C LEU A 114 -13.72 47.84 -0.93
N ARG A 115 -14.56 47.03 -1.55
CA ARG A 115 -14.73 45.60 -1.26
C ARG A 115 -14.99 44.80 -2.52
N THR A 116 -14.45 43.59 -2.56
CA THR A 116 -14.84 42.57 -3.55
C THR A 116 -14.98 41.22 -2.87
N ASP A 117 -15.84 40.40 -3.44
CA ASP A 117 -15.90 38.97 -3.18
C ASP A 117 -15.97 38.30 -4.55
N TRP A 118 -14.91 37.61 -4.95
CA TRP A 118 -14.75 37.04 -6.28
C TRP A 118 -14.48 35.54 -6.19
N PHE A 119 -14.66 34.82 -7.30
CA PHE A 119 -14.42 33.38 -7.38
C PHE A 119 -15.32 32.54 -6.46
N SER A 120 -16.52 33.04 -6.20
CA SER A 120 -17.60 32.34 -5.49
C SER A 120 -18.88 32.38 -6.34
N ASN A 121 -19.88 31.56 -5.96
CA ASN A 121 -21.17 31.53 -6.64
C ASN A 121 -21.90 32.89 -6.58
N VAL A 122 -21.77 33.61 -5.45
CA VAL A 122 -22.31 34.95 -5.23
C VAL A 122 -21.13 35.91 -5.10
N SER A 123 -20.79 36.55 -6.22
CA SER A 123 -19.65 37.46 -6.31
C SER A 123 -20.09 38.91 -6.48
N TYR A 124 -19.32 39.86 -5.94
CA TYR A 124 -19.62 41.27 -6.07
C TYR A 124 -18.40 42.17 -6.05
N SER A 125 -18.62 43.43 -6.43
CA SER A 125 -17.67 44.52 -6.25
C SER A 125 -18.42 45.77 -5.84
N SER A 126 -17.92 46.43 -4.81
CA SER A 126 -18.63 47.57 -4.21
C SER A 126 -17.69 48.64 -3.69
N GLY A 127 -18.22 49.86 -3.64
CA GLY A 127 -17.56 51.00 -3.03
C GLY A 127 -18.56 51.93 -2.38
N ASN A 128 -18.24 52.36 -1.16
CA ASN A 128 -19.02 53.32 -0.39
C ASN A 128 -18.15 54.53 -0.07
N LEU A 129 -18.61 55.70 -0.51
CA LEU A 129 -17.98 57.00 -0.25
C LEU A 129 -18.90 57.83 0.64
N SER A 130 -18.35 58.37 1.72
CA SER A 130 -18.94 59.46 2.48
C SER A 130 -18.04 60.67 2.41
N ILE A 131 -18.60 61.80 2.01
CA ILE A 131 -17.85 63.01 1.67
C ILE A 131 -18.61 64.26 2.13
N THR A 132 -17.88 65.27 2.58
CA THR A 132 -18.41 66.62 2.81
C THR A 132 -17.84 67.56 1.75
N TYR A 133 -18.66 68.42 1.17
CA TYR A 133 -18.18 69.42 0.21
C TYR A 133 -18.75 70.83 0.47
N ASN A 134 -18.03 71.83 -0.02
CA ASN A 134 -18.45 73.23 -0.05
C ASN A 134 -18.50 73.70 -1.50
N LEU A 135 -19.45 74.56 -1.83
CA LEU A 135 -19.52 75.32 -3.08
C LEU A 135 -19.55 76.81 -2.73
N THR A 136 -18.39 77.32 -2.34
CA THR A 136 -18.24 78.66 -1.76
C THR A 136 -18.63 79.78 -2.72
N GLY A 137 -18.44 79.58 -4.03
CA GLY A 137 -18.82 80.53 -5.08
C GLY A 137 -20.33 80.76 -5.22
N ILE A 138 -21.15 79.87 -4.66
CA ILE A 138 -22.62 79.98 -4.61
C ILE A 138 -23.17 79.93 -3.18
N GLY A 139 -22.31 80.06 -2.16
CA GLY A 139 -22.70 80.20 -0.75
C GLY A 139 -23.11 78.91 -0.03
N LEU A 140 -22.81 77.72 -0.57
CA LEU A 140 -23.11 76.44 0.09
C LEU A 140 -21.89 75.92 0.84
N THR A 141 -22.10 75.48 2.08
CA THR A 141 -21.04 74.93 2.94
C THR A 141 -21.52 73.73 3.74
N ASN A 142 -20.61 72.79 4.04
CA ASN A 142 -20.85 71.58 4.85
C ASN A 142 -21.93 70.66 4.27
N MET A 143 -21.99 70.53 2.95
CA MET A 143 -22.90 69.60 2.29
C MET A 143 -22.37 68.18 2.50
N ALA A 144 -23.09 67.38 3.28
CA ALA A 144 -22.78 65.96 3.45
C ALA A 144 -23.47 65.16 2.34
N TYR A 145 -22.71 64.27 1.71
CA TYR A 145 -23.21 63.35 0.70
C TYR A 145 -22.59 61.97 0.88
N SER A 146 -23.38 60.93 0.60
CA SER A 146 -22.88 59.57 0.53
C SER A 146 -23.31 58.95 -0.79
N ALA A 147 -22.38 58.26 -1.43
CA ALA A 147 -22.62 57.54 -2.66
C ALA A 147 -22.09 56.12 -2.52
N SER A 148 -22.87 55.17 -3.04
CA SER A 148 -22.47 53.78 -3.19
C SER A 148 -22.48 53.41 -4.67
N SER A 149 -21.64 52.46 -5.04
CA SER A 149 -21.67 51.80 -6.33
C SER A 149 -21.43 50.32 -6.11
N ARG A 150 -22.26 49.48 -6.71
CA ARG A 150 -22.20 48.03 -6.54
C ARG A 150 -22.57 47.30 -7.83
N LEU A 151 -21.93 46.16 -8.05
CA LEU A 151 -22.27 45.16 -9.07
C LEU A 151 -22.25 43.80 -8.38
N ASP A 152 -23.32 43.03 -8.52
CA ASP A 152 -23.48 41.68 -7.97
C ASP A 152 -23.76 40.71 -9.12
N VAL A 153 -23.12 39.54 -9.04
CA VAL A 153 -23.31 38.43 -9.97
C VAL A 153 -23.51 37.16 -9.15
N GLU A 154 -24.63 36.49 -9.37
CA GLU A 154 -24.93 35.19 -8.80
C GLU A 154 -25.01 34.15 -9.92
N ILE A 155 -24.30 33.05 -9.76
CA ILE A 155 -24.39 31.89 -10.64
C ILE A 155 -25.57 31.03 -10.22
N LEU A 156 -26.46 30.76 -11.17
CA LEU A 156 -27.62 29.89 -11.00
C LEU A 156 -27.33 28.50 -11.58
N GLU A 157 -28.20 27.52 -11.30
CA GLU A 157 -28.10 26.15 -11.82
C GLU A 157 -28.02 26.12 -13.34
N SER A 158 -26.80 25.97 -13.87
CA SER A 158 -26.45 26.02 -15.29
C SER A 158 -26.87 24.76 -16.04
N SER A 159 -27.14 24.89 -17.34
CA SER A 159 -27.36 23.73 -18.21
C SER A 159 -26.03 23.30 -18.85
N PRO A 160 -25.91 22.08 -19.40
CA PRO A 160 -24.67 21.65 -20.06
C PRO A 160 -24.23 22.52 -21.25
N SER A 161 -25.13 23.34 -21.81
CA SER A 161 -24.85 24.21 -22.96
C SER A 161 -24.79 25.71 -22.62
N GLN A 162 -25.36 26.12 -21.48
CA GLN A 162 -25.54 27.54 -21.16
C GLN A 162 -25.36 27.81 -19.66
N ALA A 163 -24.60 28.86 -19.36
CA ALA A 163 -24.53 29.46 -18.05
C ALA A 163 -25.77 30.33 -17.78
N PHE A 164 -26.32 30.22 -16.57
CA PHE A 164 -27.38 31.11 -16.08
C PHE A 164 -26.84 32.01 -14.97
N LEU A 165 -26.96 33.32 -15.13
CA LEU A 165 -26.47 34.31 -14.16
C LEU A 165 -27.59 35.27 -13.76
N SER A 166 -27.64 35.68 -12.49
CA SER A 166 -28.42 36.83 -12.04
C SER A 166 -27.47 38.02 -11.84
N ILE A 167 -27.72 39.14 -12.54
CA ILE A 167 -26.85 40.32 -12.48
C ILE A 167 -27.66 41.53 -12.02
N THR A 168 -27.23 42.12 -10.89
CA THR A 168 -27.83 43.33 -10.34
C THR A 168 -26.78 44.39 -10.06
N LYS A 169 -27.20 45.65 -10.05
CA LYS A 169 -26.39 46.81 -9.63
C LYS A 169 -27.11 47.54 -8.51
N ASP A 170 -26.41 48.46 -7.85
CA ASP A 170 -26.93 49.50 -6.94
C ASP A 170 -28.36 49.26 -6.41
N GLU A 171 -28.50 48.92 -5.13
CA GLU A 171 -29.82 48.67 -4.50
C GLU A 171 -30.58 47.48 -5.12
N SER A 172 -29.83 46.49 -5.63
CA SER A 172 -30.38 45.25 -6.23
C SER A 172 -31.26 45.49 -7.47
N GLU A 173 -31.02 46.58 -8.19
CA GLU A 173 -31.65 46.87 -9.49
C GLU A 173 -31.15 45.86 -10.55
N PRO A 174 -32.06 45.15 -11.25
CA PRO A 174 -31.69 44.29 -12.37
C PRO A 174 -30.90 45.03 -13.46
N LEU A 175 -29.74 44.51 -13.84
CA LEU A 175 -28.93 45.09 -14.91
C LEU A 175 -29.20 44.33 -16.20
N VAL A 176 -29.85 44.95 -17.20
CA VAL A 176 -30.37 44.24 -18.40
C VAL A 176 -29.72 44.64 -19.73
N ASN A 177 -28.66 45.44 -19.71
CA ASN A 177 -28.07 46.04 -20.91
C ASN A 177 -26.60 45.64 -21.15
N LEU A 178 -26.18 44.47 -20.64
CA LEU A 178 -24.88 43.90 -20.95
C LEU A 178 -24.96 43.05 -22.23
N ALA A 179 -23.94 43.16 -23.07
CA ALA A 179 -23.79 42.38 -24.30
C ALA A 179 -22.58 41.45 -24.20
N LYS A 180 -22.32 40.63 -25.21
CA LYS A 180 -21.18 39.68 -25.16
C LYS A 180 -19.83 40.34 -24.94
N GLN A 181 -19.62 41.60 -25.31
CA GLN A 181 -18.36 42.30 -25.01
C GLN A 181 -18.11 42.51 -23.50
N ASN A 182 -19.15 42.49 -22.67
CA ASN A 182 -19.09 42.68 -21.22
C ASN A 182 -18.80 41.37 -20.46
N LEU A 183 -18.82 40.22 -21.13
CA LEU A 183 -18.76 38.89 -20.54
C LEU A 183 -17.52 38.14 -21.04
N ARG A 184 -16.72 37.58 -20.14
CA ARG A 184 -15.52 36.80 -20.49
C ARG A 184 -15.40 35.57 -19.62
N PHE A 185 -15.41 34.39 -20.22
CA PHE A 185 -15.08 33.15 -19.53
C PHE A 185 -13.57 33.00 -19.42
N TYR A 186 -13.13 32.40 -18.32
CA TYR A 186 -11.75 31.92 -18.18
C TYR A 186 -11.63 30.58 -18.88
N HIS A 187 -10.69 30.48 -19.81
CA HIS A 187 -10.34 29.26 -20.53
C HIS A 187 -8.86 28.97 -20.28
N TYR A 188 -8.54 27.75 -19.84
CA TYR A 188 -7.16 27.36 -19.58
C TYR A 188 -6.54 26.75 -20.85
N LEU A 189 -5.39 27.28 -21.28
CA LEU A 189 -4.63 26.76 -22.40
C LEU A 189 -3.47 25.91 -21.91
N ASP A 190 -3.57 24.59 -22.03
CA ASP A 190 -2.54 23.66 -21.59
C ASP A 190 -1.19 23.87 -22.32
N SER A 191 -1.23 24.22 -23.61
CA SER A 191 -0.03 24.42 -24.42
C SER A 191 0.89 25.53 -23.88
N ASP A 192 0.26 26.57 -23.34
CA ASP A 192 0.94 27.78 -22.89
C ASP A 192 0.98 27.86 -21.35
N SER A 193 0.26 26.96 -20.66
CA SER A 193 0.04 26.97 -19.21
C SER A 193 -0.47 28.33 -18.73
N THR A 194 -1.50 28.87 -19.38
CA THR A 194 -2.06 30.19 -19.05
C THR A 194 -3.58 30.23 -19.11
N TRP A 195 -4.16 31.10 -18.29
CA TRP A 195 -5.57 31.48 -18.39
C TRP A 195 -5.76 32.59 -19.41
N GLU A 196 -6.67 32.40 -20.36
CA GLU A 196 -7.15 33.43 -21.27
C GLU A 196 -8.61 33.79 -21.01
N LEU A 197 -9.01 34.98 -21.48
CA LEU A 197 -10.37 35.49 -21.37
C LEU A 197 -11.07 35.38 -22.73
N VAL A 198 -12.08 34.53 -22.83
CA VAL A 198 -12.83 34.25 -24.06
C VAL A 198 -14.24 34.83 -23.97
N ALA A 199 -14.67 35.54 -25.00
CA ALA A 199 -16.02 36.08 -25.08
C ALA A 199 -17.03 35.02 -25.55
N PRO A 200 -18.30 35.10 -25.15
CA PRO A 200 -19.38 34.35 -25.78
C PRO A 200 -19.41 34.60 -27.31
N THR A 201 -19.77 33.58 -28.07
CA THR A 201 -19.85 33.67 -29.55
C THR A 201 -21.01 34.56 -30.00
N VAL A 202 -22.14 34.45 -29.29
CA VAL A 202 -23.38 35.21 -29.52
C VAL A 202 -23.71 36.11 -28.32
N ASP A 203 -24.61 37.07 -28.53
CA ASP A 203 -25.11 37.89 -27.43
C ASP A 203 -26.02 37.09 -26.49
N PRO A 204 -25.98 37.36 -25.18
CA PRO A 204 -26.78 36.63 -24.21
C PRO A 204 -28.28 36.90 -24.37
N VAL A 205 -29.11 35.94 -23.99
CA VAL A 205 -30.55 36.17 -23.82
C VAL A 205 -30.79 36.75 -22.43
N VAL A 206 -31.40 37.93 -22.36
CA VAL A 206 -31.55 38.71 -21.12
C VAL A 206 -33.02 38.86 -20.74
N TYR A 207 -33.36 38.53 -19.50
CA TYR A 207 -34.70 38.71 -18.95
C TYR A 207 -34.81 40.00 -18.12
N ALA A 208 -36.03 40.52 -18.00
CA ALA A 208 -36.30 41.80 -17.31
C ALA A 208 -35.95 41.78 -15.80
N ASN A 209 -35.86 40.59 -15.19
CA ASN A 209 -35.44 40.39 -13.81
C ASN A 209 -33.91 40.38 -13.63
N GLY A 210 -33.12 40.57 -14.70
CA GLY A 210 -31.65 40.57 -14.64
C GLY A 210 -31.01 39.20 -14.83
N THR A 211 -31.78 38.18 -15.22
CA THR A 211 -31.24 36.87 -15.56
C THR A 211 -30.65 36.84 -16.98
N TYR A 212 -29.44 36.32 -17.11
CA TYR A 212 -28.69 36.15 -18.36
C TYR A 212 -28.51 34.68 -18.69
N LEU A 213 -28.72 34.33 -19.96
CA LEU A 213 -28.45 33.03 -20.56
C LEU A 213 -27.30 33.20 -21.53
N ILE A 214 -26.21 32.48 -21.28
CA ILE A 214 -24.96 32.68 -22.01
C ILE A 214 -24.46 31.33 -22.51
N ASP A 215 -24.30 31.19 -23.82
CA ASP A 215 -23.71 29.99 -24.43
C ASP A 215 -22.23 29.86 -24.03
N PHE A 216 -21.81 28.65 -23.65
CA PHE A 216 -20.41 28.38 -23.35
C PHE A 216 -19.55 28.50 -24.62
N PRO A 217 -18.44 29.26 -24.58
CA PRO A 217 -17.40 29.20 -25.60
C PRO A 217 -16.73 27.82 -25.65
N ALA A 218 -16.16 27.45 -26.80
CA ALA A 218 -15.39 26.22 -26.92
C ALA A 218 -14.20 26.20 -25.95
N GLY A 219 -13.98 25.06 -25.28
CA GLY A 219 -12.89 24.86 -24.31
C GLY A 219 -13.21 25.25 -22.87
N VAL A 220 -14.40 25.82 -22.60
CA VAL A 220 -14.88 26.08 -21.23
C VAL A 220 -15.64 24.85 -20.74
N ASP A 221 -15.26 24.33 -19.57
CA ASP A 221 -15.95 23.22 -18.89
C ASP A 221 -17.28 23.72 -18.29
N PRO A 222 -18.44 23.21 -18.74
CA PRO A 222 -19.75 23.65 -18.23
C PRO A 222 -19.98 23.30 -16.76
N ASP A 223 -19.28 22.29 -16.22
CA ASP A 223 -19.45 21.83 -14.84
C ASP A 223 -18.58 22.63 -13.85
N SER A 224 -17.50 23.26 -14.34
CA SER A 224 -16.60 24.08 -13.51
C SER A 224 -16.04 25.26 -14.28
N TYR A 225 -16.79 26.36 -14.33
CA TYR A 225 -16.43 27.57 -15.07
C TYR A 225 -16.27 28.80 -14.18
N VAL A 226 -15.44 29.73 -14.65
CA VAL A 226 -15.26 31.06 -14.05
C VAL A 226 -15.56 32.11 -15.12
N ILE A 227 -16.32 33.15 -14.75
CA ILE A 227 -16.73 34.23 -15.66
C ILE A 227 -16.45 35.60 -15.05
N LYS A 228 -15.84 36.47 -15.86
CA LYS A 228 -15.68 37.90 -15.60
C LYS A 228 -16.82 38.69 -16.27
N ILE A 229 -17.46 39.54 -15.49
CA ILE A 229 -18.48 40.49 -15.92
C ILE A 229 -17.91 41.90 -15.72
N GLU A 230 -18.06 42.75 -16.73
CA GLU A 230 -17.68 44.17 -16.65
C GLU A 230 -18.85 45.04 -17.10
N ASP A 231 -19.36 45.89 -16.20
CA ASP A 231 -20.45 46.81 -16.53
C ASP A 231 -19.98 48.08 -17.25
N ASN A 232 -20.92 48.93 -17.66
CA ASN A 232 -20.61 50.16 -18.39
C ASN A 232 -19.87 51.23 -17.55
N ARG A 233 -19.74 51.04 -16.23
CA ARG A 233 -18.94 51.90 -15.34
C ARG A 233 -17.50 51.39 -15.23
N GLY A 234 -17.19 50.24 -15.82
CA GLY A 234 -15.92 49.53 -15.69
C GLY A 234 -15.80 48.73 -14.39
N ILE A 235 -16.92 48.50 -13.68
CA ILE A 235 -16.91 47.66 -12.48
C ILE A 235 -16.83 46.20 -12.91
N ILE A 236 -15.83 45.50 -12.38
CA ILE A 236 -15.53 44.11 -12.70
C ILE A 236 -15.99 43.21 -11.56
N VAL A 237 -16.67 42.12 -11.88
CA VAL A 237 -16.94 41.01 -10.96
C VAL A 237 -16.46 39.72 -11.61
N VAL A 238 -15.73 38.89 -10.86
CA VAL A 238 -15.33 37.56 -11.30
C VAL A 238 -16.10 36.54 -10.47
N ALA A 239 -17.04 35.83 -11.09
CA ALA A 239 -17.87 34.81 -10.46
C ALA A 239 -17.40 33.40 -10.87
N SER A 240 -17.59 32.42 -10.00
CA SER A 240 -17.16 31.03 -10.22
C SER A 240 -18.27 30.05 -9.84
N SER A 241 -18.47 28.99 -10.64
CA SER A 241 -19.50 27.96 -10.35
C SER A 241 -19.09 27.03 -9.22
N PHE A 242 -17.85 27.15 -8.76
CA PHE A 242 -17.20 26.37 -7.70
C PHE A 242 -16.30 27.28 -6.86
N SER A 243 -16.08 26.94 -5.60
CA SER A 243 -15.16 27.65 -4.68
C SER A 243 -14.10 26.73 -4.06
N SER A 244 -14.14 25.44 -4.41
CA SER A 244 -13.19 24.44 -3.94
C SER A 244 -12.97 23.30 -4.94
N TYR A 245 -11.88 22.58 -4.73
CA TYR A 245 -11.59 21.27 -5.31
C TYR A 245 -11.46 20.24 -4.19
N ALA A 246 -12.37 19.26 -4.17
CA ALA A 246 -12.27 18.09 -3.32
C ALA A 246 -11.58 16.95 -4.07
N ALA A 247 -10.63 16.29 -3.41
CA ALA A 247 -9.82 15.26 -3.99
C ALA A 247 -9.85 14.00 -3.12
N SER A 248 -10.68 13.03 -3.53
CA SER A 248 -10.80 11.75 -2.83
C SER A 248 -9.68 10.80 -3.27
N LEU A 249 -9.13 10.06 -2.31
CA LEU A 249 -8.02 9.14 -2.51
C LEU A 249 -8.53 7.72 -2.66
N ILE A 250 -8.26 7.12 -3.81
CA ILE A 250 -8.48 5.70 -4.04
C ILE A 250 -7.15 5.00 -3.78
N ARG A 251 -7.13 4.20 -2.72
CA ARG A 251 -6.09 3.20 -2.49
C ARG A 251 -6.79 1.87 -2.69
N ASN A 252 -6.35 1.07 -3.66
CA ASN A 252 -6.99 -0.21 -4.01
C ASN A 252 -7.41 -0.96 -2.74
N SER A 253 -8.72 -1.10 -2.56
CA SER A 253 -9.33 -1.57 -1.32
C SER A 253 -10.06 -2.88 -1.57
N THR A 254 -9.64 -3.92 -0.86
CA THR A 254 -10.49 -4.81 -0.04
C THR A 254 -9.55 -5.74 0.73
N TYR A 255 -9.15 -5.34 1.93
CA TYR A 255 -8.47 -6.26 2.85
C TYR A 255 -9.55 -6.96 3.68
N THR A 256 -9.62 -8.29 3.58
CA THR A 256 -10.38 -9.10 4.53
C THR A 256 -9.47 -9.43 5.71
N SER A 257 -9.98 -9.31 6.92
CA SER A 257 -9.28 -9.76 8.14
C SER A 257 -8.89 -11.24 8.03
N ALA A 258 -7.93 -11.68 8.85
CA ALA A 258 -7.64 -13.11 9.02
C ALA A 258 -8.93 -13.90 9.27
N ASP A 259 -9.04 -15.04 8.59
CA ASP A 259 -10.20 -15.93 8.62
C ASP A 259 -9.85 -17.19 9.42
N TYR A 260 -10.48 -17.39 10.57
CA TYR A 260 -10.16 -18.51 11.46
C TYR A 260 -10.93 -19.75 11.05
N VAL A 261 -10.41 -20.92 11.41
CA VAL A 261 -11.10 -22.19 11.12
C VAL A 261 -12.48 -22.22 11.79
N ASP A 262 -13.52 -22.67 11.07
CA ASP A 262 -14.92 -22.48 11.50
C ASP A 262 -15.50 -23.71 12.19
N ASN A 263 -15.21 -24.91 11.69
CA ASN A 263 -15.77 -26.16 12.20
C ASN A 263 -14.83 -27.36 12.01
N CYS A 264 -15.07 -28.40 12.80
CA CYS A 264 -14.36 -29.69 12.80
C CYS A 264 -15.31 -30.89 12.64
N ASP A 265 -16.50 -30.68 12.06
CA ASP A 265 -17.52 -31.72 11.81
C ASP A 265 -17.63 -32.05 10.30
N THR A 266 -16.58 -31.78 9.54
CA THR A 266 -16.52 -31.98 8.09
C THR A 266 -16.12 -33.42 7.77
N ASP A 267 -16.65 -33.95 6.66
CA ASP A 267 -16.30 -35.26 6.12
C ASP A 267 -16.33 -35.16 4.59
N VAL A 268 -15.26 -34.60 4.01
CA VAL A 268 -15.19 -34.35 2.55
C VAL A 268 -14.80 -35.59 1.76
N ASP A 269 -14.22 -36.60 2.40
CA ASP A 269 -13.77 -37.83 1.76
C ASP A 269 -14.61 -39.08 2.10
N PHE A 270 -15.65 -38.91 2.92
CA PHE A 270 -16.55 -39.97 3.44
C PHE A 270 -15.86 -40.96 4.39
N SER A 271 -14.73 -40.58 4.98
CA SER A 271 -14.05 -41.30 6.04
C SER A 271 -14.33 -40.61 7.38
N ALA A 272 -14.78 -41.38 8.36
CA ALA A 272 -14.96 -40.85 9.70
C ALA A 272 -13.62 -40.42 10.31
N ASP A 273 -13.62 -39.28 10.99
CA ASP A 273 -12.50 -38.80 11.79
C ASP A 273 -12.01 -39.85 12.79
N ILE A 274 -10.69 -39.98 12.91
CA ILE A 274 -9.98 -40.90 13.79
C ILE A 274 -9.08 -40.09 14.72
N GLY A 275 -9.31 -40.21 16.03
CA GLY A 275 -8.54 -39.48 17.04
C GLY A 275 -9.45 -38.61 17.92
N SER A 276 -8.87 -37.62 18.59
CA SER A 276 -9.63 -36.69 19.42
C SER A 276 -8.99 -35.31 19.46
N GLN A 277 -9.83 -34.29 19.63
CA GLN A 277 -9.46 -32.91 19.93
C GLN A 277 -9.92 -32.56 21.36
N SER A 278 -9.15 -31.75 22.07
CA SER A 278 -9.46 -31.35 23.45
C SER A 278 -10.44 -30.18 23.53
N ASN A 279 -10.28 -29.17 22.68
CA ASN A 279 -11.09 -27.96 22.60
C ASN A 279 -10.78 -27.18 21.32
N PHE A 280 -11.49 -27.52 20.23
CA PHE A 280 -11.37 -26.86 18.93
C PHE A 280 -11.50 -25.33 18.99
N ALA A 281 -12.30 -24.78 19.92
CA ALA A 281 -12.50 -23.33 20.04
C ALA A 281 -11.19 -22.56 20.31
N ASN A 282 -10.19 -23.22 20.87
CA ASN A 282 -8.87 -22.62 21.09
C ASN A 282 -8.17 -22.30 19.76
N GLN A 283 -8.45 -23.06 18.68
CA GLN A 283 -7.86 -22.81 17.37
C GLN A 283 -8.46 -21.58 16.66
N GLN A 284 -9.62 -21.07 17.13
CA GLN A 284 -10.44 -20.05 16.45
C GLN A 284 -10.13 -18.61 16.85
N SER A 285 -8.97 -18.37 17.48
CA SER A 285 -8.55 -17.04 17.93
C SER A 285 -7.05 -16.81 17.78
N ALA A 286 -6.63 -15.56 17.92
CA ALA A 286 -5.22 -15.20 17.91
C ALA A 286 -4.47 -15.95 19.03
N PRO A 287 -3.17 -16.28 18.83
CA PRO A 287 -2.39 -17.04 19.80
C PRO A 287 -2.46 -16.47 21.21
N ASP A 288 -2.91 -17.28 22.15
CA ASP A 288 -3.02 -16.91 23.56
C ASP A 288 -2.34 -17.94 24.49
N SER A 289 -1.69 -18.95 23.90
CA SER A 289 -1.05 -20.08 24.60
C SER A 289 -2.05 -20.97 25.34
N ILE A 290 -3.32 -20.98 24.90
CA ILE A 290 -4.34 -21.94 25.28
C ILE A 290 -4.54 -22.87 24.08
N TYR A 291 -4.12 -24.13 24.24
CA TYR A 291 -4.01 -25.04 23.10
C TYR A 291 -5.23 -25.95 22.94
N ASP A 292 -5.57 -26.28 21.71
CA ASP A 292 -6.22 -27.54 21.38
C ASP A 292 -5.16 -28.65 21.26
N THR A 293 -5.37 -29.76 21.96
CA THR A 293 -4.51 -30.95 21.91
C THR A 293 -5.16 -32.00 21.04
N LEU A 294 -4.54 -32.26 19.89
CA LEU A 294 -4.89 -33.37 19.01
C LEU A 294 -4.22 -34.64 19.55
N THR A 295 -4.97 -35.73 19.71
CA THR A 295 -4.46 -36.99 20.27
C THR A 295 -4.93 -38.17 19.43
N GLU A 296 -3.99 -39.03 19.06
CA GLU A 296 -4.29 -40.28 18.38
C GLU A 296 -5.22 -41.19 19.20
N VAL A 297 -5.95 -42.07 18.53
CA VAL A 297 -6.76 -43.12 19.20
C VAL A 297 -6.25 -44.51 18.81
N ASN A 298 -6.32 -45.46 19.74
CA ASN A 298 -6.02 -46.86 19.45
C ASN A 298 -7.16 -47.48 18.64
N ILE A 299 -6.86 -47.95 17.42
CA ILE A 299 -7.82 -48.56 16.49
C ILE A 299 -7.70 -50.10 16.41
N GLY A 300 -6.67 -50.71 17.02
CA GLY A 300 -6.54 -52.16 17.24
C GLY A 300 -6.45 -53.10 16.01
N SER A 301 -6.11 -54.38 16.30
CA SER A 301 -6.07 -55.59 15.43
C SER A 301 -4.74 -56.09 14.86
N GLY A 302 -3.60 -55.77 15.49
CA GLY A 302 -2.31 -56.39 15.19
C GLY A 302 -2.13 -57.81 15.76
N MET A 303 -3.06 -58.74 15.53
CA MET A 303 -2.97 -60.12 16.06
C MET A 303 -1.70 -60.81 15.53
N THR A 304 -0.81 -61.22 16.42
CA THR A 304 0.39 -61.99 16.08
C THR A 304 0.26 -63.43 16.56
N THR A 305 0.44 -64.41 15.66
CA THR A 305 0.43 -65.84 15.99
C THR A 305 1.86 -66.39 16.02
N SER A 306 2.26 -67.02 17.12
CA SER A 306 3.60 -67.61 17.32
C SER A 306 3.50 -69.11 17.62
N THR A 307 4.30 -69.95 16.96
CA THR A 307 4.38 -71.40 17.25
C THR A 307 5.31 -71.66 18.42
N LEU A 308 4.80 -72.32 19.47
CA LEU A 308 5.55 -72.67 20.69
C LEU A 308 6.08 -74.11 20.66
N LEU A 309 5.37 -75.02 19.99
CA LEU A 309 5.74 -76.42 19.86
C LEU A 309 5.30 -76.94 18.49
N ASP A 310 6.15 -77.74 17.85
CA ASP A 310 5.86 -78.45 16.61
C ASP A 310 6.66 -79.77 16.59
N GLU A 311 6.03 -80.87 17.01
CA GLU A 311 6.69 -82.17 17.21
C GLU A 311 6.01 -83.28 16.40
N SER A 312 6.73 -83.79 15.40
CA SER A 312 6.30 -84.90 14.53
C SER A 312 6.87 -86.27 14.94
N PHE A 313 7.71 -86.32 15.98
CA PHE A 313 8.42 -87.51 16.46
C PHE A 313 9.45 -88.12 15.48
N ASP A 314 9.66 -87.53 14.30
CA ASP A 314 10.53 -88.08 13.25
C ASP A 314 12.03 -88.00 13.56
N THR A 315 12.45 -87.17 14.51
CA THR A 315 13.87 -86.86 14.74
C THR A 315 14.48 -87.72 15.85
N THR A 316 14.27 -87.39 17.12
CA THR A 316 14.88 -88.03 18.30
C THR A 316 13.86 -88.57 19.28
N TRP A 317 14.19 -89.66 19.97
CA TRP A 317 13.41 -90.20 21.09
C TRP A 317 14.27 -90.27 22.36
N TYR A 318 13.94 -89.59 23.46
CA TYR A 318 12.78 -88.72 23.67
C TYR A 318 12.80 -87.43 22.82
N PRO A 319 11.63 -86.88 22.46
CA PRO A 319 11.54 -85.54 21.88
C PRO A 319 12.20 -84.48 22.76
N THR A 320 12.73 -83.43 22.14
CA THR A 320 13.56 -82.45 22.85
C THR A 320 12.75 -81.74 23.95
N GLY A 321 13.18 -81.85 25.20
CA GLY A 321 12.53 -81.22 26.36
C GLY A 321 11.29 -81.94 26.89
N TRP A 322 10.81 -82.99 26.23
CA TRP A 322 9.68 -83.78 26.71
C TRP A 322 10.09 -84.71 27.85
N THR A 323 9.17 -84.94 28.78
CA THR A 323 9.36 -85.89 29.88
C THR A 323 8.42 -87.09 29.68
N VAL A 324 9.01 -88.28 29.55
CA VAL A 324 8.27 -89.53 29.41
C VAL A 324 8.43 -90.37 30.68
N TRP A 325 7.31 -90.84 31.22
CA TRP A 325 7.23 -91.68 32.42
C TRP A 325 6.56 -93.01 32.09
N GLY A 326 7.10 -94.11 32.65
CA GLY A 326 6.74 -95.48 32.25
C GLY A 326 7.47 -95.88 30.97
N SER A 327 8.07 -97.07 30.94
CA SER A 327 8.85 -97.56 29.78
C SER A 327 7.99 -98.07 28.63
N CYS A 328 6.73 -97.62 28.54
CA CYS A 328 5.72 -98.07 27.59
C CYS A 328 5.48 -97.07 26.45
N TRP A 329 5.87 -95.80 26.60
CA TRP A 329 5.93 -94.86 25.48
C TRP A 329 7.26 -95.00 24.74
N THR A 330 7.18 -95.28 23.45
CA THR A 330 8.31 -95.40 22.53
C THR A 330 7.99 -94.71 21.21
N ARG A 331 8.99 -94.56 20.35
CA ARG A 331 8.75 -94.15 18.97
C ARG A 331 8.46 -95.38 18.10
N SER A 332 7.42 -95.33 17.28
CA SER A 332 7.04 -96.44 16.39
C SER A 332 6.93 -96.01 14.94
N SER A 333 7.26 -96.91 14.02
CA SER A 333 7.07 -96.74 12.57
C SER A 333 5.90 -97.56 12.02
N SER A 334 5.20 -98.30 12.90
CA SER A 334 4.15 -99.23 12.51
C SER A 334 2.85 -98.51 12.11
N ILE A 335 2.40 -97.58 12.95
CA ILE A 335 1.27 -96.67 12.71
C ILE A 335 1.82 -95.25 12.90
N LYS A 336 1.59 -94.39 11.92
CA LYS A 336 1.94 -92.95 11.92
C LYS A 336 0.92 -92.21 11.07
N GLN A 337 0.67 -90.95 11.36
CA GLN A 337 -0.26 -90.12 10.59
C GLN A 337 0.47 -89.49 9.38
N ASP A 338 1.64 -88.92 9.62
CA ASP A 338 2.53 -88.40 8.59
C ASP A 338 3.99 -88.70 8.95
N GLY A 339 4.91 -88.53 8.00
CA GLY A 339 6.33 -88.80 8.25
C GLY A 339 6.66 -90.30 8.43
N ALA A 340 7.74 -90.56 9.17
CA ALA A 340 8.30 -91.90 9.37
C ALA A 340 7.91 -92.53 10.72
N TYR A 341 7.57 -91.71 11.72
CA TYR A 341 7.34 -92.17 13.08
C TYR A 341 6.23 -91.41 13.81
N SER A 342 5.57 -92.06 14.76
CA SER A 342 4.73 -91.41 15.76
C SER A 342 5.16 -91.81 17.18
N ALA A 343 4.65 -91.11 18.18
CA ALA A 343 4.69 -91.61 19.56
C ALA A 343 3.73 -92.79 19.69
N TYR A 344 4.17 -93.85 20.36
CA TYR A 344 3.47 -95.11 20.54
C TYR A 344 3.53 -95.55 21.99
N TRP A 345 2.37 -95.85 22.56
CA TRP A 345 2.25 -96.49 23.85
C TRP A 345 1.86 -97.95 23.69
N ASP A 346 2.70 -98.84 24.22
CA ASP A 346 2.52 -100.29 24.20
C ASP A 346 1.77 -100.78 25.45
N GLY A 347 0.53 -101.24 25.29
CA GLY A 347 -0.29 -101.84 26.35
C GLY A 347 -0.35 -103.38 26.32
N THR A 348 0.57 -104.06 25.64
CA THR A 348 0.45 -105.52 25.39
C THR A 348 0.80 -106.46 26.55
N THR A 349 1.29 -106.00 27.72
CA THR A 349 1.58 -106.91 28.87
C THR A 349 1.25 -106.34 30.26
N GLY A 350 0.14 -106.80 30.86
CA GLY A 350 -0.24 -106.56 32.27
C GLY A 350 -0.44 -105.08 32.62
N TYR A 351 -0.89 -104.77 33.85
CA TYR A 351 -1.21 -103.39 34.29
C TYR A 351 -0.11 -102.38 33.91
N ARG A 352 -0.37 -101.55 32.89
CA ARG A 352 0.59 -100.58 32.35
C ARG A 352 0.03 -99.18 32.48
N TYR A 353 0.90 -98.26 32.86
CA TYR A 353 0.63 -96.82 32.91
C TYR A 353 1.87 -96.11 32.37
N GLY A 354 1.67 -95.15 31.49
CA GLY A 354 2.72 -94.24 31.06
C GLY A 354 2.18 -92.88 30.67
N SER A 355 3.03 -91.87 30.76
CA SER A 355 2.69 -90.51 30.34
C SER A 355 3.81 -89.87 29.55
N MET A 356 3.45 -89.03 28.58
CA MET A 356 4.36 -88.19 27.82
C MET A 356 3.93 -86.73 28.00
N THR A 357 4.82 -85.89 28.52
CA THR A 357 4.56 -84.49 28.88
C THR A 357 5.45 -83.55 28.07
N THR A 358 4.88 -82.47 27.52
CA THR A 358 5.61 -81.43 26.77
C THR A 358 6.54 -80.61 27.67
N PRO A 359 7.50 -79.85 27.10
CA PRO A 359 8.19 -78.78 27.82
C PRO A 359 7.21 -77.67 28.26
N ASP A 360 7.66 -76.80 29.16
CA ASP A 360 6.99 -75.53 29.51
C ASP A 360 6.85 -74.65 28.26
N LEU A 361 5.61 -74.26 27.94
CA LEU A 361 5.26 -73.39 26.83
C LEU A 361 4.80 -72.05 27.40
N ASP A 362 5.51 -70.96 27.08
CA ASP A 362 5.20 -69.64 27.65
C ASP A 362 4.01 -68.98 26.96
N CYS A 363 2.86 -69.08 27.62
CA CYS A 363 1.58 -68.50 27.21
C CYS A 363 1.11 -67.38 28.14
N SER A 364 2.02 -66.77 28.92
CA SER A 364 1.63 -65.77 29.95
C SER A 364 1.15 -64.43 29.39
N ASP A 365 1.56 -64.10 28.16
CA ASP A 365 1.19 -62.93 27.37
C ASP A 365 0.17 -63.26 26.27
N ALA A 366 -0.26 -64.52 26.16
CA ALA A 366 -1.18 -64.97 25.13
C ALA A 366 -2.62 -64.53 25.44
N ASP A 367 -3.35 -64.13 24.41
CA ASP A 367 -4.82 -63.99 24.43
C ASP A 367 -5.51 -65.32 24.06
N VAL A 368 -4.88 -66.12 23.20
CA VAL A 368 -5.37 -67.45 22.78
C VAL A 368 -4.22 -68.45 22.73
N ILE A 369 -4.44 -69.69 23.21
CA ILE A 369 -3.57 -70.84 22.97
C ILE A 369 -4.27 -71.78 22.00
N ILE A 370 -3.60 -72.16 20.92
CA ILE A 370 -4.10 -73.14 19.94
C ILE A 370 -3.34 -74.45 20.17
N VAL A 371 -4.06 -75.53 20.44
CA VAL A 371 -3.49 -76.89 20.56
C VAL A 371 -4.05 -77.75 19.45
N ASP A 372 -3.16 -78.39 18.69
CA ASP A 372 -3.48 -79.19 17.51
C ASP A 372 -2.62 -80.45 17.48
N PHE A 373 -3.22 -81.64 17.39
CA PHE A 373 -2.47 -82.89 17.21
C PHE A 373 -3.34 -84.02 16.68
N TRP A 374 -2.69 -85.07 16.18
CA TRP A 374 -3.34 -86.32 15.77
C TRP A 374 -3.14 -87.41 16.82
N TYR A 375 -4.17 -88.23 17.04
CA TYR A 375 -4.10 -89.37 17.95
C TYR A 375 -4.80 -90.59 17.37
N TYR A 376 -4.36 -91.78 17.77
CA TYR A 376 -4.92 -93.06 17.34
C TYR A 376 -5.17 -93.92 18.57
N ASP A 377 -6.43 -94.27 18.79
CA ASP A 377 -6.83 -95.25 19.80
C ASP A 377 -6.90 -96.65 19.16
N ALA A 378 -6.09 -97.57 19.67
CA ALA A 378 -6.02 -98.96 19.23
C ALA A 378 -6.50 -99.92 20.34
N GLY A 379 -7.64 -99.64 20.95
CA GLY A 379 -8.36 -100.56 21.84
C GLY A 379 -8.54 -100.07 23.27
N CYS A 380 -8.04 -98.89 23.62
CA CYS A 380 -8.18 -98.30 24.95
C CYS A 380 -9.67 -98.11 25.31
N GLY A 381 -10.04 -98.45 26.54
CA GLY A 381 -11.35 -98.14 27.11
C GLY A 381 -11.46 -96.67 27.55
N SER A 382 -12.67 -96.22 27.87
CA SER A 382 -12.87 -94.84 28.36
C SER A 382 -12.02 -94.57 29.62
N ASN A 383 -11.35 -93.42 29.63
CA ASN A 383 -10.35 -92.96 30.61
C ASN A 383 -9.02 -93.70 30.59
N GLU A 384 -8.78 -94.57 29.61
CA GLU A 384 -7.51 -95.28 29.46
C GLU A 384 -6.52 -94.54 28.57
N PHE A 385 -6.95 -93.58 27.75
CA PHE A 385 -6.06 -92.67 27.02
C PHE A 385 -6.62 -91.26 27.08
N VAL A 386 -5.91 -90.34 27.74
CA VAL A 386 -6.45 -89.02 28.11
C VAL A 386 -5.42 -87.90 27.93
N LEU A 387 -5.93 -86.70 27.67
CA LEU A 387 -5.17 -85.45 27.58
C LEU A 387 -5.37 -84.62 28.84
N TYR A 388 -4.27 -84.17 29.44
CA TYR A 388 -4.27 -83.19 30.51
C TYR A 388 -3.53 -81.91 30.10
N PHE A 389 -3.97 -80.77 30.62
CA PHE A 389 -3.21 -79.53 30.62
C PHE A 389 -2.77 -79.13 32.01
N TYR A 390 -1.66 -78.41 32.09
CA TYR A 390 -1.18 -77.82 33.33
C TYR A 390 -1.62 -76.35 33.42
N ASP A 391 -2.39 -76.00 34.45
CA ASP A 391 -2.93 -74.65 34.70
C ASP A 391 -1.94 -73.71 35.45
N GLY A 392 -0.70 -74.16 35.60
CA GLY A 392 0.35 -73.49 36.38
C GLY A 392 0.49 -74.01 37.82
N GLY A 393 -0.53 -74.65 38.39
CA GLY A 393 -0.53 -75.22 39.75
C GLY A 393 -0.92 -76.71 39.85
N GLY A 394 -1.67 -77.24 38.88
CA GLY A 394 -2.22 -78.59 38.85
C GLY A 394 -2.50 -79.09 37.42
N TRP A 395 -2.88 -80.36 37.31
CA TRP A 395 -3.22 -81.00 36.02
C TRP A 395 -4.73 -81.14 35.88
N ASP A 396 -5.28 -80.52 34.85
CA ASP A 396 -6.70 -80.59 34.49
C ASP A 396 -6.92 -81.62 33.39
N LEU A 397 -7.90 -82.52 33.57
CA LEU A 397 -8.31 -83.45 32.52
C LEU A 397 -9.09 -82.69 31.45
N ILE A 398 -8.56 -82.64 30.23
CA ILE A 398 -9.13 -81.87 29.12
C ILE A 398 -10.01 -82.75 28.24
N TYR A 399 -9.52 -83.95 27.89
CA TYR A 399 -10.22 -84.81 26.95
C TYR A 399 -9.92 -86.28 27.19
N ASP A 400 -10.95 -87.12 27.13
CA ASP A 400 -10.81 -88.58 27.08
C ASP A 400 -10.64 -89.02 25.62
N LEU A 401 -9.38 -89.24 25.21
CA LEU A 401 -9.01 -89.60 23.84
C LEU A 401 -9.53 -91.00 23.47
N ALA A 402 -9.68 -91.90 24.45
CA ALA A 402 -10.32 -93.22 24.28
C ALA A 402 -11.85 -93.21 24.47
N GLY A 403 -12.45 -92.06 24.83
CA GLY A 403 -13.90 -91.91 25.01
C GLY A 403 -14.71 -91.88 23.71
N THR A 404 -14.06 -92.07 22.55
CA THR A 404 -14.68 -91.98 21.23
C THR A 404 -15.19 -93.34 20.75
N THR A 405 -16.21 -93.36 19.88
CA THR A 405 -16.79 -94.63 19.37
C THR A 405 -15.99 -95.27 18.24
N SER A 406 -14.84 -94.69 17.84
CA SER A 406 -14.07 -95.08 16.67
C SER A 406 -12.65 -95.50 17.07
N THR A 407 -12.44 -96.79 17.29
CA THR A 407 -11.10 -97.37 17.48
C THR A 407 -10.50 -97.78 16.13
N GLY A 408 -9.18 -97.77 16.02
CA GLY A 408 -8.47 -98.23 14.82
C GLY A 408 -8.37 -97.20 13.68
N THR A 409 -8.46 -95.90 13.97
CA THR A 409 -8.25 -94.81 13.01
C THR A 409 -7.59 -93.60 13.67
N TRP A 410 -6.91 -92.77 12.87
CA TRP A 410 -6.40 -91.47 13.32
C TRP A 410 -7.55 -90.47 13.47
N LEU A 411 -7.54 -89.75 14.59
CA LEU A 411 -8.46 -88.69 14.95
C LEU A 411 -7.66 -87.41 15.18
N HIS A 412 -8.28 -86.26 14.90
CA HIS A 412 -7.65 -84.94 15.01
C HIS A 412 -8.24 -84.20 16.19
N PHE A 413 -7.37 -83.72 17.09
CA PHE A 413 -7.73 -82.82 18.17
C PHE A 413 -7.26 -81.42 17.83
N GLN A 414 -8.18 -80.47 17.80
CA GLN A 414 -7.87 -79.06 17.65
C GLN A 414 -8.75 -78.24 18.58
N TRP A 415 -8.15 -77.34 19.35
CA TRP A 415 -8.89 -76.48 20.26
C TRP A 415 -8.18 -75.16 20.55
N ASN A 416 -8.97 -74.08 20.64
CA ASN A 416 -8.52 -72.74 20.98
C ASN A 416 -8.96 -72.41 22.41
N TYR A 417 -7.98 -72.16 23.29
CA TYR A 417 -8.20 -71.87 24.70
C TYR A 417 -7.95 -70.40 24.96
N THR A 418 -8.88 -69.78 25.68
CA THR A 418 -8.85 -68.36 26.09
C THR A 418 -8.94 -68.21 27.61
N GLU A 419 -9.05 -69.33 28.31
CA GLU A 419 -9.21 -69.39 29.75
C GLU A 419 -7.91 -68.97 30.43
N SER A 420 -7.99 -67.90 31.23
CA SER A 420 -6.84 -67.29 31.92
C SER A 420 -6.08 -68.20 32.88
N GLN A 421 -6.63 -69.38 33.20
CA GLN A 421 -5.94 -70.41 33.97
C GLN A 421 -4.83 -71.10 33.16
N TYR A 422 -4.96 -71.21 31.83
CA TYR A 422 -3.93 -71.82 30.97
C TYR A 422 -2.93 -70.80 30.40
N LEU A 423 -3.26 -69.50 30.44
CA LEU A 423 -2.39 -68.39 30.02
C LEU A 423 -1.28 -68.18 31.07
N LYS A 424 -0.31 -69.11 31.11
CA LYS A 424 0.79 -69.17 32.08
C LYS A 424 2.11 -69.43 31.36
N SER A 425 3.21 -69.00 31.98
CA SER A 425 4.54 -69.20 31.42
C SER A 425 5.04 -70.65 31.46
N ASN A 426 4.34 -71.51 32.20
CA ASN A 426 4.65 -72.92 32.39
C ASN A 426 3.54 -73.86 31.91
N PHE A 427 2.69 -73.40 30.97
CA PHE A 427 1.64 -74.21 30.36
C PHE A 427 2.24 -75.44 29.66
N LYS A 428 1.62 -76.62 29.86
CA LYS A 428 2.11 -77.92 29.35
C LYS A 428 0.96 -78.84 29.02
N LEU A 429 1.19 -79.76 28.09
CA LEU A 429 0.28 -80.84 27.74
C LEU A 429 0.84 -82.16 28.25
N ARG A 430 -0.04 -83.07 28.66
CA ARG A 430 0.34 -84.44 29.03
C ARG A 430 -0.64 -85.44 28.44
N PHE A 431 -0.09 -86.36 27.66
CA PHE A 431 -0.78 -87.56 27.20
C PHE A 431 -0.56 -88.66 28.22
N VAL A 432 -1.63 -89.26 28.73
CA VAL A 432 -1.57 -90.38 29.68
C VAL A 432 -2.29 -91.56 29.07
N ALA A 433 -1.65 -92.73 29.06
CA ALA A 433 -2.26 -93.98 28.65
C ALA A 433 -2.07 -95.04 29.74
N SER A 434 -3.13 -95.79 30.04
CA SER A 434 -3.14 -96.85 31.05
C SER A 434 -4.18 -97.91 30.75
N THR A 435 -3.82 -99.20 30.83
CA THR A 435 -4.76 -100.31 30.62
C THR A 435 -4.59 -101.38 31.68
N GLN A 436 -5.69 -102.09 31.97
CA GLN A 436 -5.69 -103.34 32.73
C GLN A 436 -5.83 -104.58 31.84
N GLN A 437 -5.99 -104.41 30.52
CA GLN A 437 -6.17 -105.45 29.51
C GLN A 437 -4.93 -105.57 28.63
N ASN A 438 -4.76 -106.70 27.95
CA ASN A 438 -3.67 -106.86 27.00
C ASN A 438 -4.17 -106.48 25.60
N GLY A 439 -3.44 -105.61 24.91
CA GLY A 439 -3.68 -105.31 23.50
C GLY A 439 -4.27 -103.92 23.22
N ASP A 440 -4.37 -103.06 24.24
CA ASP A 440 -4.78 -101.67 24.08
C ASP A 440 -3.56 -100.82 23.80
N ASP A 441 -3.49 -100.19 22.64
CA ASP A 441 -2.35 -99.39 22.21
C ASP A 441 -2.81 -97.95 21.91
N ALA A 442 -1.93 -96.96 22.07
CA ALA A 442 -2.24 -95.57 21.78
C ALA A 442 -1.12 -94.89 20.99
N TYR A 443 -1.47 -93.99 20.07
CA TYR A 443 -0.49 -93.24 19.28
C TYR A 443 -0.83 -91.75 19.28
N VAL A 444 0.21 -90.91 19.25
CA VAL A 444 0.13 -89.45 19.10
C VAL A 444 1.11 -89.02 18.02
N ASP A 445 0.70 -88.08 17.18
CA ASP A 445 1.50 -87.56 16.08
C ASP A 445 1.20 -86.08 15.83
N LEU A 446 2.16 -85.37 15.22
CA LEU A 446 2.05 -83.98 14.78
C LEU A 446 1.53 -83.02 15.88
N VAL A 447 2.19 -82.98 17.05
CA VAL A 447 1.77 -82.12 18.16
C VAL A 447 2.24 -80.69 17.93
N ASN A 448 1.29 -79.79 17.68
CA ASN A 448 1.49 -78.37 17.46
C ASN A 448 0.80 -77.54 18.54
N VAL A 449 1.50 -76.53 19.06
CA VAL A 449 0.94 -75.55 20.00
C VAL A 449 1.35 -74.15 19.57
N GLN A 450 0.39 -73.23 19.45
CA GLN A 450 0.62 -71.83 19.10
C GLN A 450 -0.01 -70.88 20.13
N LYS A 451 0.46 -69.64 20.18
CA LYS A 451 -0.18 -68.54 20.92
C LYS A 451 -0.54 -67.37 20.02
N VAL A 452 -1.58 -66.61 20.38
CA VAL A 452 -2.00 -65.36 19.74
C VAL A 452 -1.94 -64.22 20.75
N VAL A 453 -1.41 -63.05 20.35
CA VAL A 453 -1.35 -61.81 21.17
C VAL A 453 -1.94 -60.62 20.39
N ASP A 454 -2.80 -59.80 20.99
CA ASP A 454 -3.35 -58.54 20.43
C ASP A 454 -2.41 -57.34 20.65
N GLY A 455 -2.27 -56.48 19.63
CA GLY A 455 -1.35 -55.34 19.60
C GLY A 455 -2.05 -54.00 19.41
N THR A 456 -1.56 -52.95 20.08
CA THR A 456 -2.06 -51.56 19.95
C THR A 456 -1.60 -50.90 18.66
N ILE A 457 -2.53 -50.26 17.93
CA ILE A 457 -2.23 -49.45 16.73
C ILE A 457 -2.86 -48.06 16.92
N TYR A 458 -2.06 -47.01 17.00
CA TYR A 458 -2.51 -45.62 17.12
C TYR A 458 -2.65 -44.95 15.74
N HIS A 459 -3.60 -44.02 15.62
CA HIS A 459 -3.90 -43.30 14.39
C HIS A 459 -4.55 -41.93 14.69
N LEU A 460 -4.20 -40.91 13.89
CA LEU A 460 -4.89 -39.62 13.80
C LEU A 460 -5.25 -39.30 12.34
N ASP A 461 -6.52 -38.96 12.08
CA ASP A 461 -7.03 -38.32 10.87
C ASP A 461 -8.21 -37.44 11.29
N LEU A 462 -8.03 -36.11 11.32
CA LEU A 462 -9.04 -35.14 11.77
C LEU A 462 -9.21 -34.05 10.72
N GLU A 463 -10.42 -33.88 10.20
CA GLU A 463 -10.76 -32.82 9.25
C GLU A 463 -11.19 -31.51 9.94
N GLU A 464 -10.79 -30.38 9.36
CA GLU A 464 -11.25 -29.05 9.77
C GLU A 464 -11.53 -28.16 8.55
N GLN A 465 -12.55 -27.31 8.65
CA GLN A 465 -13.05 -26.53 7.53
C GLN A 465 -13.18 -25.03 7.83
N PHE A 466 -12.82 -24.25 6.81
CA PHE A 466 -13.10 -22.83 6.66
C PHE A 466 -14.30 -22.66 5.73
N THR A 467 -15.21 -21.77 6.08
CA THR A 467 -16.45 -21.45 5.37
C THR A 467 -16.51 -19.95 5.07
N ASN A 468 -17.24 -19.54 4.03
CA ASN A 468 -17.27 -18.14 3.57
C ASN A 468 -15.89 -17.58 3.18
N VAL A 469 -14.96 -18.46 2.78
CA VAL A 469 -13.61 -18.06 2.38
C VAL A 469 -13.69 -17.17 1.14
N ASN A 470 -12.90 -16.09 1.13
CA ASN A 470 -12.75 -15.24 -0.05
C ASN A 470 -11.87 -15.94 -1.13
N TYR A 471 -12.42 -16.95 -1.81
CA TYR A 471 -11.72 -17.67 -2.88
C TYR A 471 -11.48 -16.84 -4.15
N THR A 472 -12.08 -15.64 -4.25
CA THR A 472 -11.79 -14.70 -5.35
C THR A 472 -10.45 -13.99 -5.17
N ASP A 473 -9.91 -13.98 -3.95
CA ASP A 473 -8.52 -13.64 -3.65
C ASP A 473 -7.79 -14.87 -3.08
N PRO A 474 -7.23 -15.73 -3.94
CA PRO A 474 -6.60 -16.97 -3.51
C PRO A 474 -5.25 -16.74 -2.81
N GLN A 475 -4.71 -15.52 -2.72
CA GLN A 475 -3.39 -15.26 -2.10
C GLN A 475 -3.44 -15.29 -0.56
N GLN A 476 -3.66 -16.48 -0.02
CA GLN A 476 -3.74 -16.71 1.43
C GLN A 476 -2.78 -17.84 1.83
N ASP A 477 -2.23 -17.71 3.03
CA ASP A 477 -1.43 -18.73 3.70
C ASP A 477 -2.28 -19.40 4.78
N LEU A 478 -2.28 -20.73 4.80
CA LEU A 478 -2.70 -21.50 5.97
C LEU A 478 -1.62 -21.32 7.03
N CYS A 479 -1.99 -20.68 8.14
CA CYS A 479 -1.13 -20.34 9.26
C CYS A 479 -1.51 -21.21 10.45
N ILE A 480 -0.57 -22.02 10.92
CA ILE A 480 -0.76 -22.92 12.07
C ILE A 480 0.25 -22.57 13.14
N LYS A 481 -0.23 -22.17 14.31
CA LYS A 481 0.61 -21.96 15.49
C LYS A 481 0.54 -23.22 16.34
N ALA A 482 1.68 -23.89 16.47
CA ALA A 482 1.83 -25.06 17.34
C ALA A 482 2.87 -24.78 18.42
N ASP A 483 2.96 -25.67 19.41
CA ASP A 483 4.02 -25.65 20.44
C ASP A 483 4.67 -27.03 20.59
N SER A 484 4.28 -27.80 21.61
CA SER A 484 4.77 -29.17 21.80
C SER A 484 4.13 -30.12 20.81
N LEU A 485 4.96 -30.74 19.97
CA LEU A 485 4.59 -31.85 19.10
C LEU A 485 5.03 -33.17 19.72
N GLY A 486 4.31 -34.24 19.42
CA GLY A 486 4.64 -35.61 19.82
C GLY A 486 5.97 -36.13 19.26
N SER A 487 6.25 -37.40 19.52
CA SER A 487 7.44 -38.09 19.03
C SER A 487 7.40 -38.33 17.52
N GLU A 488 6.21 -38.32 16.91
CA GLU A 488 6.00 -38.38 15.47
C GLU A 488 5.55 -37.05 14.82
N PRO A 489 5.93 -36.79 13.55
CA PRO A 489 5.48 -35.62 12.78
C PRO A 489 3.96 -35.55 12.58
N LEU A 490 3.40 -34.34 12.66
CA LEU A 490 2.01 -34.07 12.26
C LEU A 490 1.97 -33.58 10.81
N LEU A 491 1.23 -34.28 9.96
CA LEU A 491 1.01 -33.90 8.56
C LEU A 491 -0.25 -33.04 8.44
N VAL A 492 -0.19 -32.04 7.56
CA VAL A 492 -1.33 -31.21 7.19
C VAL A 492 -1.59 -31.37 5.71
N ASP A 493 -2.76 -31.90 5.37
CA ASP A 493 -3.20 -32.08 4.01
C ASP A 493 -4.33 -31.07 3.68
N ALA A 494 -4.44 -30.65 2.42
CA ALA A 494 -5.51 -29.80 1.92
C ALA A 494 -6.37 -30.55 0.90
N TRP A 495 -7.68 -30.36 0.94
CA TRP A 495 -8.62 -31.00 0.02
C TRP A 495 -8.63 -30.28 -1.33
N THR A 496 -8.43 -31.02 -2.42
CA THR A 496 -8.44 -30.46 -3.79
C THR A 496 -9.83 -30.52 -4.46
N GLY A 497 -10.87 -30.95 -3.74
CA GLY A 497 -12.17 -31.32 -4.31
C GLY A 497 -12.27 -32.77 -4.78
N SER A 498 -11.15 -33.50 -4.83
CA SER A 498 -11.13 -34.92 -5.25
C SER A 498 -10.12 -35.79 -4.53
N ASN A 499 -9.02 -35.23 -4.03
CA ASN A 499 -7.97 -35.94 -3.32
C ASN A 499 -7.31 -35.03 -2.27
N TRP A 500 -6.73 -35.63 -1.23
CA TRP A 500 -5.87 -34.97 -0.27
C TRP A 500 -4.46 -34.73 -0.82
N VAL A 501 -3.94 -33.51 -0.64
CA VAL A 501 -2.56 -33.16 -0.98
C VAL A 501 -1.84 -32.65 0.26
N ASN A 502 -0.68 -33.22 0.57
CA ASN A 502 0.13 -32.75 1.69
C ASN A 502 0.69 -31.35 1.40
N VAL A 503 0.34 -30.39 2.26
CA VAL A 503 0.78 -28.99 2.16
C VAL A 503 1.82 -28.65 3.22
N ALA A 504 1.77 -29.28 4.39
CA ALA A 504 2.78 -29.08 5.42
C ALA A 504 3.10 -30.35 6.23
N THR A 505 4.28 -30.33 6.84
CA THR A 505 4.76 -31.28 7.84
C THR A 505 5.27 -30.47 9.04
N LEU A 506 4.75 -30.77 10.22
CA LEU A 506 5.10 -30.18 11.51
C LEU A 506 6.00 -31.18 12.27
N THR A 507 7.22 -30.77 12.64
CA THR A 507 8.22 -31.64 13.29
C THR A 507 8.87 -30.96 14.50
N GLY A 508 9.00 -31.67 15.64
CA GLY A 508 9.74 -31.21 16.82
C GLY A 508 9.04 -30.13 17.66
N LEU A 509 9.75 -29.48 18.60
CA LEU A 509 9.22 -28.31 19.32
C LEU A 509 9.17 -27.11 18.37
N VAL A 510 7.99 -26.77 17.85
CA VAL A 510 7.82 -25.62 16.97
C VAL A 510 7.47 -24.40 17.83
N ASN A 511 8.47 -23.69 18.35
CA ASN A 511 8.20 -22.38 18.96
C ASN A 511 8.00 -21.31 17.87
N GLY A 512 6.91 -21.41 17.09
CA GLY A 512 6.69 -20.53 15.93
C GLY A 512 5.42 -20.82 15.12
N TRP A 513 5.11 -19.94 14.17
CA TRP A 513 4.08 -20.16 13.17
C TRP A 513 4.62 -21.02 12.02
N LYS A 514 3.80 -21.95 11.53
CA LYS A 514 4.00 -22.66 10.28
C LYS A 514 3.02 -22.11 9.25
N ASN A 515 3.54 -21.40 8.26
CA ASN A 515 2.73 -20.81 7.19
C ASN A 515 3.00 -21.56 5.89
N VAL A 516 1.94 -21.91 5.17
CA VAL A 516 2.01 -22.53 3.84
C VAL A 516 1.00 -21.87 2.91
N SER A 517 1.45 -21.50 1.70
CA SER A 517 0.54 -20.97 0.69
C SER A 517 -0.43 -22.05 0.23
N VAL A 518 -1.73 -21.73 0.29
CA VAL A 518 -2.82 -22.60 -0.16
C VAL A 518 -3.53 -22.07 -1.40
N ALA A 519 -2.93 -21.08 -2.07
CA ALA A 519 -3.51 -20.39 -3.22
C ALA A 519 -3.95 -21.31 -4.37
N SER A 520 -3.30 -22.46 -4.52
CA SER A 520 -3.64 -23.46 -5.55
C SER A 520 -4.85 -24.33 -5.18
N TYR A 521 -5.35 -24.25 -3.95
CA TYR A 521 -6.41 -25.10 -3.41
C TYR A 521 -7.67 -24.32 -3.03
N LEU A 522 -7.57 -22.99 -2.84
CA LEU A 522 -8.70 -22.09 -2.62
C LEU A 522 -9.53 -21.91 -3.90
N THR A 523 -10.50 -22.78 -4.10
CA THR A 523 -11.32 -22.83 -5.32
C THR A 523 -12.82 -22.59 -5.07
N SER A 524 -13.24 -22.53 -3.81
CA SER A 524 -14.63 -22.32 -3.41
C SER A 524 -14.73 -21.65 -2.05
N GLU A 525 -15.94 -21.27 -1.65
CA GLU A 525 -16.23 -20.68 -0.33
C GLU A 525 -15.96 -21.63 0.84
N ASN A 526 -15.80 -22.93 0.58
CA ASN A 526 -15.37 -23.92 1.56
C ASN A 526 -13.95 -24.41 1.23
N PHE A 527 -13.08 -24.38 2.24
CA PHE A 527 -11.73 -24.91 2.17
C PHE A 527 -11.51 -25.86 3.35
N THR A 528 -11.15 -27.11 3.07
CA THR A 528 -10.96 -28.14 4.10
C THR A 528 -9.50 -28.56 4.18
N ILE A 529 -9.00 -28.68 5.41
CA ILE A 529 -7.72 -29.28 5.74
C ILE A 529 -7.95 -30.55 6.56
N ARG A 530 -6.91 -31.39 6.67
CA ARG A 530 -6.88 -32.42 7.71
C ARG A 530 -5.53 -32.51 8.39
N PHE A 531 -5.57 -32.81 9.68
CA PHE A 531 -4.42 -33.17 10.49
C PHE A 531 -4.29 -34.69 10.53
N ARG A 532 -3.12 -35.22 10.16
CA ARG A 532 -2.90 -36.66 10.07
C ARG A 532 -1.57 -37.09 10.69
N GLY A 533 -1.60 -38.18 11.45
CA GLY A 533 -0.40 -38.84 11.97
C GLY A 533 0.49 -39.36 10.82
N SER A 534 1.80 -39.38 11.04
CA SER A 534 2.76 -39.80 10.02
C SER A 534 2.92 -41.32 9.94
N SER A 535 2.75 -42.05 11.05
CA SER A 535 2.85 -43.51 11.12
C SER A 535 1.47 -44.20 11.03
N THR A 536 1.12 -44.71 9.85
CA THR A 536 -0.14 -45.44 9.67
C THR A 536 0.07 -46.96 9.71
N GLY A 537 -0.62 -47.67 10.61
CA GLY A 537 -0.86 -49.12 10.54
C GLY A 537 0.13 -50.04 11.28
N THR A 538 1.17 -49.48 11.91
CA THR A 538 2.08 -50.23 12.81
C THR A 538 2.46 -49.40 14.05
N ASP A 539 1.73 -48.32 14.33
CA ASP A 539 2.11 -47.38 15.38
C ASP A 539 1.75 -47.91 16.77
N SER A 540 2.75 -48.25 17.58
CA SER A 540 2.55 -48.74 18.93
C SER A 540 2.62 -47.63 20.00
N VAL A 541 2.86 -46.38 19.63
CA VAL A 541 3.02 -45.25 20.55
C VAL A 541 1.93 -44.22 20.30
N GLN A 542 1.21 -43.82 21.34
CA GLN A 542 0.22 -42.74 21.21
C GLN A 542 0.93 -41.39 21.23
N ASP A 543 0.70 -40.57 20.21
CA ASP A 543 1.21 -39.21 20.14
C ASP A 543 0.12 -38.15 20.30
N SER A 544 0.56 -36.93 20.63
CA SER A 544 -0.31 -35.76 20.79
C SER A 544 0.39 -34.46 20.40
N TRP A 545 -0.38 -33.51 19.87
CA TRP A 545 0.14 -32.24 19.34
C TRP A 545 -0.69 -31.06 19.84
N GLN A 546 -0.01 -30.01 20.31
CA GLN A 546 -0.64 -28.79 20.81
C GLN A 546 -0.72 -27.72 19.71
N ILE A 547 -1.94 -27.33 19.37
CA ILE A 547 -2.30 -26.33 18.36
C ILE A 547 -2.94 -25.12 19.07
N ASP A 548 -2.34 -23.94 18.92
CA ASP A 548 -2.77 -22.68 19.55
C ASP A 548 -3.71 -21.88 18.64
N SER A 549 -3.51 -21.97 17.31
CA SER A 549 -4.29 -21.18 16.36
C SER A 549 -4.18 -21.75 14.95
N VAL A 550 -5.31 -21.78 14.23
CA VAL A 550 -5.38 -22.18 12.82
C VAL A 550 -6.22 -21.15 12.07
N LEU A 551 -5.60 -20.49 11.09
CA LEU A 551 -6.24 -19.43 10.31
C LEU A 551 -5.77 -19.42 8.86
N LEU A 552 -6.62 -18.95 7.97
CA LEU A 552 -6.25 -18.41 6.66
C LEU A 552 -5.85 -16.95 6.87
N GLY A 553 -4.54 -16.72 6.78
CA GLY A 553 -3.98 -15.39 6.79
C GLY A 553 -3.93 -14.93 5.34
N PRO A 554 -4.47 -13.76 4.98
CA PRO A 554 -4.07 -13.16 3.71
C PRO A 554 -2.54 -13.06 3.73
N GLN A 555 -1.88 -13.45 2.63
CA GLN A 555 -0.50 -12.99 2.44
C GLN A 555 -0.52 -11.47 2.60
N PRO A 556 0.56 -10.80 3.06
CA PRO A 556 0.60 -9.34 3.02
C PRO A 556 0.45 -8.95 1.55
N ASP A 557 -0.79 -8.72 1.14
CA ASP A 557 -1.16 -8.33 -0.19
C ASP A 557 -0.81 -6.85 -0.32
N LEU A 558 -0.77 -6.39 -1.56
CA LEU A 558 -0.42 -5.01 -1.79
C LEU A 558 -1.35 -4.04 -1.03
N SER A 559 -2.63 -4.40 -0.89
CA SER A 559 -3.65 -3.59 -0.20
C SER A 559 -3.38 -3.45 1.30
N PHE A 560 -3.05 -4.55 1.98
CA PHE A 560 -2.65 -4.55 3.39
C PHE A 560 -1.42 -3.68 3.61
N LEU A 561 -0.39 -3.88 2.78
CA LEU A 561 0.86 -3.14 2.92
C LEU A 561 0.65 -1.64 2.69
N LEU A 562 -0.20 -1.25 1.74
CA LEU A 562 -0.62 0.14 1.53
C LEU A 562 -1.40 0.70 2.73
N SER A 563 -2.21 -0.12 3.40
CA SER A 563 -2.93 0.30 4.62
C SER A 563 -1.99 0.50 5.81
N GLN A 564 -0.99 -0.37 5.96
CA GLN A 564 0.02 -0.34 7.02
C GLN A 564 1.20 0.58 6.71
N GLN A 565 1.16 1.26 5.57
CA GLN A 565 2.25 2.09 5.09
C GLN A 565 2.47 3.30 6.00
N GLU A 566 3.44 3.21 6.91
CA GLU A 566 4.02 4.40 7.54
C GLU A 566 4.84 5.15 6.50
N SER A 567 4.21 6.03 5.71
CA SER A 567 4.99 7.03 5.00
C SER A 567 4.19 8.21 4.48
N THR A 568 4.73 9.38 4.76
CA THR A 568 4.28 10.66 4.25
C THR A 568 4.89 10.90 2.86
N ILE A 569 4.07 11.20 1.86
CA ILE A 569 4.50 11.76 0.58
C ILE A 569 4.35 13.29 0.59
N VAL A 570 5.05 13.94 -0.34
CA VAL A 570 4.91 15.36 -0.62
C VAL A 570 4.16 15.53 -1.92
N VAL A 571 2.96 16.05 -1.85
CA VAL A 571 2.17 16.35 -3.05
C VAL A 571 2.52 17.75 -3.52
N GLU A 572 2.89 17.86 -4.79
CA GLU A 572 3.06 19.14 -5.50
C GLU A 572 1.87 19.32 -6.44
N TRP A 573 1.03 20.33 -6.19
CA TRP A 573 -0.16 20.65 -6.99
C TRP A 573 0.12 21.90 -7.84
N LEU A 574 0.15 21.69 -9.16
CA LEU A 574 0.47 22.72 -10.16
C LEU A 574 -0.79 23.48 -10.60
N GLN A 575 -0.60 24.62 -11.26
CA GLN A 575 -1.73 25.46 -11.72
C GLN A 575 -2.65 24.75 -12.70
N ASN A 576 -2.14 23.89 -13.58
CA ASN A 576 -2.97 23.13 -14.52
C ASN A 576 -3.77 21.99 -13.85
N GLY A 577 -3.74 21.86 -12.52
CA GLY A 577 -4.42 20.80 -11.79
C GLY A 577 -3.62 19.50 -11.70
N THR A 578 -2.44 19.41 -12.34
CA THR A 578 -1.58 18.23 -12.21
C THR A 578 -1.05 18.15 -10.78
N MET A 579 -1.19 16.96 -10.18
CA MET A 579 -0.55 16.62 -8.91
C MET A 579 0.60 15.65 -9.17
N ARG A 580 1.71 15.83 -8.46
CA ARG A 580 2.91 15.02 -8.65
C ARG A 580 3.64 14.72 -7.34
N PHE A 581 4.36 13.61 -7.33
CA PHE A 581 5.29 13.20 -6.28
C PHE A 581 6.57 12.68 -6.95
N LEU A 582 7.74 13.05 -6.41
CA LEU A 582 9.06 12.75 -7.01
C LEU A 582 9.21 13.17 -8.49
N GLY A 583 8.41 14.15 -8.92
CA GLY A 583 8.35 14.63 -10.29
C GLY A 583 7.67 13.69 -11.29
N GLN A 584 6.96 12.67 -10.81
CA GLN A 584 6.00 11.90 -11.57
C GLN A 584 4.58 12.35 -11.24
N ASN A 585 3.73 12.45 -12.26
CA ASN A 585 2.32 12.76 -12.08
C ASN A 585 1.63 11.61 -11.33
N LEU A 586 0.80 11.96 -10.34
CA LEU A 586 -0.12 11.02 -9.73
C LEU A 586 -1.17 10.60 -10.75
N GLU A 587 -1.66 9.37 -10.63
CA GLU A 587 -2.75 8.90 -11.46
C GLU A 587 -4.06 9.60 -11.09
N MET A 588 -4.79 10.09 -12.08
CA MET A 588 -6.01 10.84 -11.91
C MET A 588 -7.15 10.12 -12.64
N VAL A 589 -8.27 9.87 -11.96
CA VAL A 589 -9.47 9.25 -12.57
C VAL A 589 -10.23 10.27 -13.40
N THR A 590 -10.23 11.52 -12.95
CA THR A 590 -10.87 12.66 -13.62
C THR A 590 -9.83 13.49 -14.37
N GLU A 591 -10.28 14.30 -15.33
CA GLU A 591 -9.41 15.30 -15.94
C GLU A 591 -8.86 16.27 -14.87
N ALA A 592 -7.62 16.72 -15.07
CA ALA A 592 -6.98 17.68 -14.18
C ALA A 592 -7.72 19.03 -14.28
N LYS A 593 -8.08 19.60 -13.12
CA LYS A 593 -8.79 20.88 -13.05
C LYS A 593 -7.84 22.02 -12.73
N ALA A 594 -7.70 22.96 -13.65
CA ALA A 594 -6.81 24.10 -13.49
C ALA A 594 -7.27 25.02 -12.33
N ILE A 595 -6.33 25.48 -11.51
CA ILE A 595 -6.59 26.40 -10.41
C ILE A 595 -6.75 27.82 -10.98
N PRO A 596 -7.90 28.49 -10.76
CA PRO A 596 -8.12 29.84 -11.24
C PRO A 596 -7.09 30.84 -10.69
N PRO A 597 -6.93 32.03 -11.31
CA PRO A 597 -5.99 33.04 -10.84
C PRO A 597 -6.50 33.77 -9.59
N ILE A 598 -6.55 33.03 -8.49
CA ILE A 598 -6.95 33.47 -7.15
C ILE A 598 -5.75 34.00 -6.37
N SER A 599 -5.99 34.92 -5.44
CA SER A 599 -4.93 35.46 -4.60
C SER A 599 -4.40 34.38 -3.64
N VAL A 600 -3.08 34.30 -3.49
CA VAL A 600 -2.43 33.27 -2.65
C VAL A 600 -2.88 33.32 -1.19
N LYS A 601 -3.17 34.52 -0.66
CA LYS A 601 -3.67 34.69 0.71
C LYS A 601 -5.08 34.14 0.93
N ALA A 602 -5.83 33.86 -0.14
CA ALA A 602 -7.18 33.33 -0.06
C ALA A 602 -7.20 31.80 0.00
N LEU A 603 -6.09 31.13 -0.30
CA LEU A 603 -6.00 29.67 -0.35
C LEU A 603 -6.05 29.06 1.05
N HIS A 604 -6.75 27.95 1.15
CA HIS A 604 -6.82 27.09 2.33
C HIS A 604 -6.79 25.63 1.90
N LEU A 605 -6.21 24.76 2.73
CA LEU A 605 -6.11 23.34 2.46
C LEU A 605 -6.61 22.54 3.66
N ASN A 606 -7.59 21.69 3.43
CA ASN A 606 -8.08 20.77 4.44
C ASN A 606 -7.80 19.31 4.08
N GLN A 607 -7.76 18.44 5.09
CA GLN A 607 -7.65 16.99 4.96
C GLN A 607 -8.69 16.30 5.82
N THR A 608 -9.34 15.28 5.26
CA THR A 608 -10.28 14.40 5.95
C THR A 608 -9.55 13.18 6.50
N ARG A 609 -9.48 13.08 7.83
CA ARG A 609 -8.89 11.96 8.58
C ARG A 609 -9.96 11.34 9.45
N ASN A 610 -10.18 10.03 9.33
CA ASN A 610 -11.22 9.30 10.08
C ASN A 610 -12.61 9.97 9.98
N GLY A 611 -12.96 10.48 8.79
CA GLY A 611 -14.23 11.18 8.54
C GLY A 611 -14.32 12.60 9.09
N VAL A 612 -13.25 13.16 9.67
CA VAL A 612 -13.22 14.54 10.18
C VAL A 612 -12.31 15.41 9.33
N ASN A 613 -12.83 16.54 8.86
CA ASN A 613 -12.08 17.49 8.04
C ASN A 613 -11.37 18.53 8.92
N HIS A 614 -10.08 18.75 8.68
CA HIS A 614 -9.26 19.73 9.38
C HIS A 614 -8.37 20.49 8.42
N GLU A 615 -8.20 21.80 8.64
CA GLU A 615 -7.22 22.59 7.91
C GLU A 615 -5.79 22.15 8.31
N VAL A 616 -4.90 22.03 7.32
CA VAL A 616 -3.56 21.46 7.50
C VAL A 616 -2.45 22.41 7.01
N PRO A 617 -1.20 22.21 7.46
CA PRO A 617 -0.06 22.96 6.94
C PRO A 617 0.17 22.73 5.44
N PHE A 618 0.43 23.81 4.71
CA PHE A 618 0.84 23.79 3.30
C PHE A 618 1.79 24.95 3.00
N GLN A 619 2.46 24.93 1.86
CA GLN A 619 3.23 26.08 1.37
C GLN A 619 2.92 26.37 -0.09
N VAL A 620 3.03 27.64 -0.46
CA VAL A 620 2.94 28.07 -1.85
C VAL A 620 4.32 28.55 -2.27
N GLU A 621 4.84 28.01 -3.36
CA GLU A 621 6.22 28.19 -3.79
C GLU A 621 6.30 28.80 -5.18
N ASP A 622 7.23 29.74 -5.35
CA ASP A 622 7.58 30.31 -6.65
C ASP A 622 8.68 29.46 -7.31
N TRP A 623 8.47 29.14 -8.59
CA TRP A 623 9.37 28.35 -9.41
C TRP A 623 9.46 28.90 -10.83
N ALA A 624 10.63 28.74 -11.45
CA ALA A 624 10.90 29.10 -12.83
C ALA A 624 11.28 27.88 -13.68
N SER A 625 11.39 28.11 -14.99
CA SER A 625 11.85 27.12 -15.97
C SER A 625 11.00 25.83 -15.98
N GLY A 626 9.68 25.96 -15.86
CA GLY A 626 8.75 24.82 -15.81
C GLY A 626 8.96 23.97 -14.55
N TYR A 627 8.94 24.61 -13.38
CA TYR A 627 9.10 23.95 -12.07
C TYR A 627 10.43 23.20 -11.89
N LYS A 628 11.51 23.75 -12.47
CA LYS A 628 12.87 23.19 -12.35
C LYS A 628 13.80 24.07 -11.51
N ILE A 629 13.52 25.37 -11.36
CA ILE A 629 14.35 26.29 -10.57
C ILE A 629 13.51 26.91 -9.46
N PRO A 630 13.72 26.56 -8.18
CA PRO A 630 13.00 27.18 -7.07
C PRO A 630 13.43 28.64 -6.88
N LEU A 631 12.47 29.52 -6.56
CA LEU A 631 12.70 30.95 -6.31
C LEU A 631 12.39 31.35 -4.86
N GLY A 632 11.55 30.60 -4.14
CA GLY A 632 11.24 30.84 -2.73
C GLY A 632 9.77 30.58 -2.40
N LEU A 633 9.34 31.05 -1.23
CA LEU A 633 7.92 31.07 -0.86
C LEU A 633 7.20 32.22 -1.59
N THR A 634 6.01 31.94 -2.10
CA THR A 634 5.20 32.93 -2.80
C THR A 634 4.66 33.98 -1.84
N SER A 635 4.72 35.25 -2.25
CA SER A 635 4.12 36.34 -1.47
C SER A 635 2.59 36.21 -1.41
N ASN A 636 2.02 36.46 -0.24
CA ASN A 636 0.57 36.53 -0.03
C ASN A 636 -0.15 37.58 -0.90
N SER A 637 0.60 38.51 -1.48
CA SER A 637 0.15 39.57 -2.37
C SER A 637 0.32 39.19 -3.84
N THR A 638 0.37 37.90 -4.16
CA THR A 638 0.53 37.36 -5.53
C THR A 638 -0.76 36.68 -5.96
N VAL A 639 -1.05 36.74 -7.26
CA VAL A 639 -2.10 35.94 -7.89
C VAL A 639 -1.51 34.61 -8.34
N PHE A 640 -2.16 33.50 -8.00
CA PHE A 640 -1.67 32.15 -8.31
C PHE A 640 -1.60 31.92 -9.83
N GLY A 641 -0.45 31.41 -10.29
CA GLY A 641 -0.05 31.37 -11.68
C GLY A 641 0.78 30.14 -12.03
N SER A 642 1.27 30.07 -13.27
CA SER A 642 2.05 28.92 -13.78
C SER A 642 3.49 28.87 -13.26
N SER A 643 3.87 29.85 -12.45
CA SER A 643 5.12 29.87 -11.71
C SER A 643 4.92 29.48 -10.24
N GLN A 644 3.69 29.18 -9.82
CA GLN A 644 3.38 28.79 -8.45
C GLN A 644 2.96 27.31 -8.39
N MET A 645 3.27 26.69 -7.26
CA MET A 645 2.72 25.39 -6.87
C MET A 645 2.27 25.42 -5.42
N ILE A 646 1.27 24.62 -5.09
CA ILE A 646 0.87 24.36 -3.71
C ILE A 646 1.50 23.04 -3.30
N VAL A 647 2.07 23.00 -2.10
CA VAL A 647 2.76 21.82 -1.60
C VAL A 647 2.28 21.47 -0.20
N PHE A 648 1.99 20.19 0.02
CA PHE A 648 1.52 19.69 1.30
C PHE A 648 1.94 18.24 1.53
N LEU A 649 1.82 17.79 2.78
CA LEU A 649 2.11 16.42 3.19
C LEU A 649 0.86 15.56 3.11
N LEU A 650 0.98 14.36 2.57
CA LEU A 650 -0.09 13.37 2.54
C LEU A 650 0.40 12.07 3.17
N ASP A 651 -0.31 11.57 4.18
CA ASP A 651 -0.03 10.30 4.83
C ASP A 651 -1.20 9.31 4.66
N ASN A 652 -1.01 8.07 5.10
CA ASN A 652 -1.99 7.00 4.97
C ASN A 652 -3.28 7.22 5.79
N SER A 653 -3.32 8.15 6.75
CA SER A 653 -4.54 8.44 7.52
C SER A 653 -5.52 9.35 6.78
N VAL A 654 -5.08 9.97 5.67
CA VAL A 654 -5.90 10.89 4.88
C VAL A 654 -6.70 10.13 3.84
N SER A 655 -8.01 10.39 3.80
CA SER A 655 -8.96 9.81 2.84
C SER A 655 -9.34 10.78 1.72
N GLU A 656 -9.26 12.08 2.00
CA GLU A 656 -9.58 13.15 1.07
C GLU A 656 -8.81 14.42 1.47
N PHE A 657 -8.52 15.28 0.51
CA PHE A 657 -8.09 16.65 0.78
C PHE A 657 -8.88 17.65 -0.07
N THR A 658 -9.06 18.85 0.45
CA THR A 658 -9.85 19.91 -0.20
C THR A 658 -9.03 21.18 -0.28
N LEU A 659 -8.80 21.67 -1.50
CA LEU A 659 -8.29 23.03 -1.73
C LEU A 659 -9.50 23.96 -1.89
N TRP A 660 -9.64 24.95 -1.03
CA TRP A 660 -10.72 25.94 -1.15
C TRP A 660 -10.16 27.35 -1.00
N TRP A 661 -10.93 28.36 -1.42
CA TRP A 661 -10.51 29.75 -1.31
C TRP A 661 -11.59 30.69 -0.78
N ASN A 662 -11.16 31.67 0.01
CA ASN A 662 -12.01 32.77 0.44
C ASN A 662 -11.97 33.90 -0.60
N GLY A 663 -13.07 34.07 -1.34
CA GLY A 663 -13.20 35.06 -2.40
C GLY A 663 -13.09 36.53 -1.96
N SER A 664 -13.18 36.81 -0.67
CA SER A 664 -13.15 38.17 -0.13
C SER A 664 -11.78 38.83 -0.28
N ASP A 665 -11.76 40.10 -0.67
CA ASP A 665 -10.56 40.93 -0.65
C ASP A 665 -9.99 41.15 0.77
N GLU A 666 -10.78 40.92 1.81
CA GLU A 666 -10.33 40.95 3.20
C GLU A 666 -9.79 39.60 3.69
N ALA A 667 -9.72 38.57 2.84
CA ALA A 667 -9.09 37.31 3.19
C ALA A 667 -7.66 37.52 3.70
N THR A 668 -7.37 36.86 4.82
CA THR A 668 -6.06 36.78 5.45
C THR A 668 -5.51 35.38 5.28
N GLN A 669 -4.24 35.27 4.88
CA GLN A 669 -3.60 33.96 4.76
C GLN A 669 -3.62 33.23 6.10
N THR A 670 -4.04 31.97 6.06
CA THR A 670 -4.02 31.10 7.24
C THR A 670 -2.59 30.95 7.79
N PRO A 671 -2.40 30.98 9.13
CA PRO A 671 -1.10 30.72 9.74
C PRO A 671 -0.48 29.38 9.35
N LEU A 672 -1.33 28.40 8.98
CA LEU A 672 -0.91 27.09 8.50
C LEU A 672 -0.18 27.14 7.15
N ALA A 673 -0.22 28.26 6.43
CA ALA A 673 0.48 28.43 5.15
C ALA A 673 1.88 29.05 5.28
N TYR A 674 2.25 29.57 6.46
CA TYR A 674 3.53 30.29 6.65
C TYR A 674 4.22 30.05 8.00
N THR A 675 3.59 29.34 8.94
CA THR A 675 4.19 29.05 10.25
C THR A 675 4.99 27.76 10.18
N ASN A 676 6.31 27.85 10.42
CA ASN A 676 7.17 26.68 10.56
C ASN A 676 6.79 25.86 11.81
N GLN A 677 6.55 24.57 11.62
CA GLN A 677 6.28 23.61 12.70
C GLN A 677 7.37 22.54 12.86
N TYR A 678 8.13 22.22 11.79
CA TYR A 678 8.97 21.03 11.74
C TYR A 678 10.47 21.31 11.69
N PHE A 679 10.89 22.45 11.15
CA PHE A 679 12.28 22.76 10.81
C PHE A 679 12.91 23.71 11.84
N THR A 680 12.82 23.36 13.13
CA THR A 680 13.26 24.24 14.23
C THR A 680 14.77 24.24 14.42
N GLY A 681 15.47 23.21 13.93
CA GLY A 681 16.91 23.03 14.07
C GLY A 681 17.76 23.46 12.88
N ASP A 682 17.17 24.14 11.88
CA ASP A 682 17.92 24.62 10.73
C ASP A 682 19.00 25.62 11.12
N ASP A 683 20.20 25.40 10.58
CA ASP A 683 21.35 26.29 10.73
C ASP A 683 22.11 26.42 9.39
N PRO A 684 21.59 27.23 8.45
CA PRO A 684 22.23 27.46 7.16
C PRO A 684 23.64 28.06 7.25
N ALA A 685 23.97 28.74 8.36
CA ALA A 685 25.31 29.31 8.55
C ALA A 685 26.37 28.21 8.73
N ASN A 686 25.98 27.06 9.28
CA ASN A 686 26.81 25.86 9.41
C ASN A 686 26.45 24.77 8.40
N ASN A 687 25.67 25.12 7.37
CA ASN A 687 25.19 24.25 6.31
C ASN A 687 24.34 23.06 6.77
N ILE A 688 23.45 23.29 7.74
CA ILE A 688 22.60 22.25 8.33
C ILE A 688 21.13 22.55 8.05
N LEU A 689 20.40 21.53 7.61
CA LEU A 689 18.93 21.48 7.62
C LEU A 689 18.45 20.25 8.39
N THR A 690 17.31 20.34 9.06
CA THR A 690 16.75 19.19 9.78
C THR A 690 15.23 19.27 9.90
N ASN A 691 14.57 18.14 9.63
CA ASN A 691 13.13 17.98 9.81
C ASN A 691 12.77 17.25 11.12
N GLY A 692 13.75 17.08 12.03
CA GLY A 692 13.60 16.33 13.28
C GLY A 692 13.71 14.80 13.15
N ARG A 693 13.67 14.24 11.94
CA ARG A 693 13.90 12.81 11.65
C ARG A 693 15.28 12.56 11.07
N ILE A 694 15.69 13.38 10.11
CA ILE A 694 17.02 13.38 9.52
C ILE A 694 17.62 14.80 9.55
N ARG A 695 18.94 14.84 9.75
CA ARG A 695 19.76 16.05 9.63
C ARG A 695 20.57 15.95 8.34
N LEU A 696 20.43 16.94 7.47
CA LEU A 696 21.26 17.11 6.28
C LEU A 696 22.41 18.07 6.58
N GLN A 697 23.64 17.61 6.35
CA GLN A 697 24.82 18.46 6.26
C GLN A 697 25.11 18.69 4.77
N ILE A 698 24.91 19.94 4.32
CA ILE A 698 25.13 20.34 2.94
C ILE A 698 26.63 20.64 2.76
N GLY A 699 27.30 19.81 1.96
CA GLY A 699 28.70 19.97 1.57
C GLY A 699 28.83 20.64 0.20
N SER A 700 30.07 20.68 -0.29
CA SER A 700 30.34 21.04 -1.69
C SER A 700 29.89 19.90 -2.58
N PHE A 701 28.75 20.07 -3.27
CA PHE A 701 28.11 19.07 -4.15
C PHE A 701 27.91 17.69 -3.51
N SER A 702 27.74 17.67 -2.19
CA SER A 702 27.43 16.47 -1.42
C SER A 702 26.43 16.78 -0.33
N VAL A 703 25.68 15.76 0.07
CA VAL A 703 24.72 15.84 1.18
C VAL A 703 24.95 14.64 2.09
N THR A 704 25.35 14.90 3.33
CA THR A 704 25.40 13.87 4.37
C THR A 704 24.11 13.90 5.16
N SER A 705 23.29 12.86 5.00
CA SER A 705 22.09 12.63 5.79
C SER A 705 22.42 11.78 7.01
N THR A 706 21.98 12.20 8.20
CA THR A 706 22.15 11.49 9.46
C THR A 706 20.79 11.32 10.13
N VAL A 707 20.43 10.11 10.54
CA VAL A 707 19.20 9.90 11.33
C VAL A 707 19.39 10.57 12.69
N VAL A 708 18.48 11.48 13.04
CA VAL A 708 18.56 12.27 14.26
C VAL A 708 18.64 11.34 15.46
N SER A 709 19.43 11.71 16.48
CA SER A 709 19.73 10.92 17.69
C SER A 709 20.56 9.64 17.48
N THR A 710 21.05 9.38 16.27
CA THR A 710 21.90 8.20 15.97
C THR A 710 23.22 8.61 15.31
N SER A 711 24.12 7.64 15.10
CA SER A 711 25.32 7.78 14.27
C SER A 711 25.13 7.28 12.83
N THR A 712 23.95 6.75 12.49
CA THR A 712 23.68 6.19 11.17
C THR A 712 23.56 7.30 10.16
N SER A 713 24.45 7.26 9.16
CA SER A 713 24.57 8.30 8.15
C SER A 713 24.94 7.73 6.78
N SER A 714 24.63 8.54 5.77
CA SER A 714 24.98 8.30 4.38
C SER A 714 25.35 9.60 3.70
N THR A 715 26.31 9.55 2.79
CA THR A 715 26.74 10.71 2.00
C THR A 715 26.40 10.48 0.54
N ALA A 716 25.57 11.34 -0.03
CA ALA A 716 25.37 11.44 -1.47
C ALA A 716 26.35 12.44 -2.07
N ASN A 717 26.98 12.09 -3.18
CA ASN A 717 27.86 12.95 -3.96
C ASN A 717 27.26 13.13 -5.35
N PHE A 718 27.32 14.37 -5.85
CA PHE A 718 26.78 14.82 -7.12
C PHE A 718 27.87 15.64 -7.83
N MET A 719 28.03 15.69 -9.14
CA MET A 719 27.81 14.64 -10.14
C MET A 719 29.16 14.29 -10.77
N ARG A 720 29.26 13.17 -11.50
CA ARG A 720 30.49 12.76 -12.17
C ARG A 720 30.25 12.48 -13.66
N ILE A 721 31.05 13.11 -14.53
CA ILE A 721 31.04 12.94 -15.99
C ILE A 721 32.44 12.53 -16.41
N ASN A 722 32.56 11.47 -17.22
CA ASN A 722 33.85 10.98 -17.75
C ASN A 722 34.93 10.83 -16.66
N ALA A 723 34.58 10.17 -15.56
CA ALA A 723 35.39 10.02 -14.35
C ALA A 723 35.80 11.33 -13.63
N GLU A 724 35.36 12.50 -14.08
CA GLU A 724 35.61 13.79 -13.42
C GLU A 724 34.43 14.19 -12.53
N ASN A 725 34.67 14.29 -11.22
CA ASN A 725 33.69 14.82 -10.28
C ASN A 725 33.51 16.33 -10.49
N SER A 726 32.30 16.84 -10.28
CA SER A 726 32.10 18.28 -10.14
C SER A 726 32.80 18.76 -8.85
N VAL A 727 33.70 19.74 -9.01
CA VAL A 727 34.55 20.26 -7.93
C VAL A 727 34.53 21.78 -7.83
N TYR A 728 33.88 22.45 -8.77
CA TYR A 728 33.76 23.91 -8.84
C TYR A 728 32.28 24.31 -8.89
N GLY A 729 31.95 25.55 -8.54
CA GLY A 729 30.59 26.07 -8.67
C GLY A 729 30.20 27.02 -7.54
N ALA A 730 28.92 27.40 -7.52
CA ALA A 730 28.38 28.35 -6.54
C ALA A 730 28.11 27.68 -5.18
N GLY A 731 28.20 28.48 -4.11
CA GLY A 731 27.79 28.05 -2.77
C GLY A 731 26.29 27.71 -2.69
N ALA A 732 25.90 26.96 -1.68
CA ALA A 732 24.51 26.56 -1.48
C ALA A 732 23.59 27.76 -1.22
N ALA A 733 22.53 27.86 -2.01
CA ALA A 733 21.43 28.79 -1.81
C ALA A 733 20.30 28.09 -1.06
N TYR A 734 20.02 28.54 0.18
CA TYR A 734 18.90 28.05 0.99
C TYR A 734 17.63 28.80 0.58
N VAL A 735 17.01 28.36 -0.51
CA VAL A 735 15.86 29.01 -1.17
C VAL A 735 14.63 29.00 -0.27
N VAL A 736 14.38 27.86 0.37
CA VAL A 736 13.41 27.74 1.46
C VAL A 736 14.13 27.10 2.64
N LYS A 737 14.06 27.77 3.79
CA LYS A 737 14.58 27.31 5.08
C LYS A 737 13.52 27.64 6.11
N LYS A 738 13.41 26.86 7.19
CA LYS A 738 12.30 27.02 8.13
C LYS A 738 10.96 27.02 7.39
N GLY A 739 10.83 26.14 6.40
CA GLY A 739 9.62 25.98 5.61
C GLY A 739 8.43 25.51 6.44
N VAL A 740 7.28 25.34 5.79
CA VAL A 740 6.06 24.88 6.47
C VAL A 740 5.93 23.37 6.37
N VAL A 741 6.17 22.81 5.19
CA VAL A 741 6.13 21.37 4.92
C VAL A 741 7.41 20.82 4.30
N ARG A 742 8.29 21.68 3.75
CA ARG A 742 9.62 21.30 3.24
C ARG A 742 10.59 22.47 3.15
N ASP A 743 11.88 22.17 3.29
CA ASP A 743 12.99 23.06 2.95
C ASP A 743 13.57 22.75 1.58
N ILE A 744 14.19 23.75 0.95
CA ILE A 744 14.75 23.67 -0.41
C ILE A 744 16.11 24.36 -0.46
N VAL A 745 17.10 23.61 -0.93
CA VAL A 745 18.47 24.09 -1.19
C VAL A 745 18.79 23.90 -2.66
N GLN A 746 19.47 24.87 -3.25
CA GLN A 746 19.97 24.79 -4.62
C GLN A 746 21.49 25.01 -4.67
N GLN A 747 22.16 24.30 -5.56
CA GLN A 747 23.57 24.47 -5.92
C GLN A 747 23.77 24.43 -7.44
N GLU A 748 24.90 24.97 -7.90
CA GLU A 748 25.33 24.90 -9.31
C GLU A 748 26.65 24.14 -9.36
N ALA A 749 26.59 22.88 -9.81
CA ALA A 749 27.77 22.04 -9.93
C ALA A 749 28.51 22.33 -11.26
N GLU A 750 29.83 22.45 -11.20
CA GLU A 750 30.68 22.78 -12.34
C GLU A 750 32.00 22.00 -12.33
N TRP A 751 32.66 22.03 -13.49
CA TRP A 751 33.98 21.46 -13.77
C TRP A 751 34.91 22.56 -14.28
N SER A 752 36.22 22.36 -14.17
CA SER A 752 37.21 23.41 -14.48
C SER A 752 37.33 23.69 -15.98
N GLY A 753 36.37 24.45 -16.53
CA GLY A 753 36.27 24.73 -17.97
C GLY A 753 35.36 23.76 -18.74
N GLY A 754 34.50 23.01 -18.05
CA GLY A 754 33.73 21.89 -18.58
C GLY A 754 34.29 20.55 -18.09
N ALA A 755 33.50 19.48 -18.23
CA ALA A 755 33.97 18.14 -17.86
C ALA A 755 34.96 17.61 -18.91
N VAL A 756 35.80 16.64 -18.54
CA VAL A 756 36.73 15.94 -19.46
C VAL A 756 36.00 15.58 -20.76
N ASP A 757 36.53 16.02 -21.90
CA ASP A 757 35.97 15.81 -23.25
C ASP A 757 34.51 16.27 -23.45
N CYS A 758 33.96 17.05 -22.52
CA CYS A 758 32.59 17.52 -22.53
C CYS A 758 32.49 19.00 -22.11
N PRO A 759 32.94 19.93 -22.98
CA PRO A 759 32.86 21.37 -22.72
C PRO A 759 31.42 21.89 -22.81
N ASN A 760 31.21 23.13 -22.32
CA ASN A 760 29.94 23.87 -22.44
C ASN A 760 28.73 23.13 -21.81
N VAL A 761 28.93 22.63 -20.59
CA VAL A 761 27.93 21.98 -19.76
C VAL A 761 27.69 22.82 -18.50
N TYR A 762 26.42 22.97 -18.12
CA TYR A 762 25.98 23.62 -16.90
C TYR A 762 25.13 22.66 -16.10
N ALA A 763 25.15 22.78 -14.78
CA ALA A 763 24.35 21.94 -13.92
C ALA A 763 23.63 22.71 -12.83
N ASN A 764 22.49 22.17 -12.41
CA ASN A 764 21.72 22.67 -11.30
C ASN A 764 21.28 21.49 -10.42
N ILE A 765 21.52 21.61 -9.12
CA ILE A 765 21.17 20.62 -8.11
C ILE A 765 20.15 21.27 -7.20
N VAL A 766 18.99 20.67 -7.05
CA VAL A 766 17.99 21.05 -6.05
C VAL A 766 17.84 19.89 -5.08
N ILE A 767 17.99 20.18 -3.79
CA ILE A 767 17.78 19.26 -2.67
C ILE A 767 16.56 19.74 -1.91
N ILE A 768 15.61 18.85 -1.67
CA ILE A 768 14.36 19.16 -0.99
C ILE A 768 14.24 18.23 0.22
N LEU A 769 14.09 18.81 1.41
CA LEU A 769 13.92 18.09 2.66
C LEU A 769 12.47 18.24 3.15
N PRO A 770 11.62 17.22 2.98
CA PRO A 770 10.26 17.27 3.51
C PRO A 770 10.20 17.13 5.02
N ALA A 771 9.10 17.57 5.62
CA ALA A 771 8.83 17.40 7.03
C ALA A 771 8.42 15.96 7.37
N ASN A 772 8.79 15.52 8.58
CA ASN A 772 8.37 14.24 9.17
C ASN A 772 8.63 12.98 8.30
N VAL A 773 9.74 12.96 7.55
CA VAL A 773 10.17 11.82 6.71
C VAL A 773 11.65 11.48 6.93
N THR A 774 12.05 10.26 6.58
CA THR A 774 13.44 9.78 6.65
C THR A 774 14.20 9.86 5.32
N TYR A 775 13.64 10.57 4.34
CA TYR A 775 14.23 10.78 3.04
C TYR A 775 14.30 12.26 2.68
N TYR A 776 15.22 12.60 1.79
CA TYR A 776 15.20 13.86 1.05
C TYR A 776 15.13 13.56 -0.44
N THR A 777 14.59 14.49 -1.22
CA THR A 777 14.50 14.35 -2.67
C THR A 777 15.52 15.23 -3.36
N TYR A 778 15.91 14.84 -4.57
CA TYR A 778 16.85 15.58 -5.39
C TYR A 778 16.29 15.78 -6.79
N GLN A 779 16.68 16.89 -7.40
CA GLN A 779 16.53 17.16 -8.82
C GLN A 779 17.90 17.58 -9.37
N LEU A 780 18.46 16.79 -10.27
CA LEU A 780 19.76 17.03 -10.89
C LEU A 780 19.52 17.37 -12.35
N ARG A 781 19.82 18.60 -12.76
CA ARG A 781 19.61 19.08 -14.13
C ARG A 781 20.95 19.31 -14.79
N LEU A 782 21.17 18.72 -15.96
CA LEU A 782 22.30 18.98 -16.85
C LEU A 782 21.81 19.71 -18.10
N MET A 783 22.45 20.83 -18.39
CA MET A 783 22.17 21.66 -19.56
C MET A 783 23.42 21.74 -20.43
N PHE A 784 23.30 21.18 -21.62
CA PHE A 784 24.28 21.27 -22.67
C PHE A 784 23.87 22.40 -23.59
N ILE A 785 24.66 23.45 -23.68
CA ILE A 785 24.39 24.51 -24.66
C ILE A 785 24.93 24.12 -26.03
N GLU A 786 24.50 24.81 -27.09
CA GLU A 786 25.04 24.61 -28.43
C GLU A 786 26.57 24.82 -28.40
N SER A 787 27.33 23.86 -28.94
CA SER A 787 28.79 23.84 -28.83
C SER A 787 29.44 23.69 -30.19
N ALA A 788 30.45 24.52 -30.48
CA ALA A 788 31.32 24.34 -31.64
C ALA A 788 32.36 23.22 -31.43
N GLN A 789 32.56 22.81 -30.18
CA GLN A 789 33.46 21.72 -29.79
C GLN A 789 32.65 20.44 -29.60
N GLN A 790 33.16 19.33 -30.12
CA GLN A 790 32.54 18.02 -29.94
C GLN A 790 32.60 17.62 -28.46
N ARG A 791 31.46 17.17 -27.93
CA ARG A 791 31.38 16.52 -26.63
C ARG A 791 31.41 15.02 -26.81
N THR A 792 32.13 14.33 -25.94
CA THR A 792 32.14 12.87 -25.84
C THR A 792 31.70 12.49 -24.43
N ILE A 793 30.72 11.58 -24.30
CA ILE A 793 30.33 11.00 -23.02
C ILE A 793 30.73 9.52 -23.00
N THR A 794 31.64 9.17 -22.07
CA THR A 794 32.10 7.81 -21.79
C THR A 794 31.62 7.31 -20.43
N GLU A 795 31.19 8.20 -19.55
CA GLU A 795 30.56 7.87 -18.27
C GLU A 795 29.64 8.99 -17.79
N LEU A 796 28.51 8.62 -17.20
CA LEU A 796 27.61 9.53 -16.51
C LEU A 796 27.12 8.92 -15.20
N CYS A 797 27.42 9.58 -14.08
CA CYS A 797 27.00 9.20 -12.75
C CYS A 797 26.30 10.40 -12.08
N PRO A 798 24.95 10.46 -12.13
CA PRO A 798 24.21 11.55 -11.49
C PRO A 798 24.38 11.55 -9.97
N ILE A 799 24.36 10.38 -9.33
CA ILE A 799 24.44 10.28 -7.88
C ILE A 799 25.23 9.05 -7.44
N ARG A 800 26.05 9.25 -6.41
CA ARG A 800 26.77 8.21 -5.68
C ARG A 800 26.45 8.32 -4.19
N VAL A 801 25.95 7.25 -3.58
CA VAL A 801 25.64 7.18 -2.14
C VAL A 801 26.59 6.21 -1.43
N SER A 802 27.19 6.65 -0.33
CA SER A 802 28.10 5.84 0.50
C SER A 802 27.68 5.81 1.95
N THR A 803 27.95 4.71 2.66
CA THR A 803 27.74 4.59 4.10
C THR A 803 28.95 3.95 4.80
N GLY A 804 29.17 4.29 6.07
CA GLY A 804 30.20 3.72 6.92
C GLY A 804 29.76 2.48 7.71
N LEU A 805 28.58 1.93 7.42
CA LEU A 805 28.06 0.72 8.08
C LEU A 805 28.93 -0.50 7.75
N GLY A 806 29.20 -1.34 8.76
CA GLY A 806 29.84 -2.65 8.59
C GLY A 806 28.82 -3.76 8.38
N SER A 807 29.27 -4.89 7.81
CA SER A 807 28.44 -6.10 7.59
C SER A 807 27.14 -5.83 6.82
N THR A 808 27.24 -5.02 5.76
CA THR A 808 26.09 -4.60 4.96
C THR A 808 25.71 -5.63 3.90
N GLN A 809 24.41 -5.82 3.72
CA GLN A 809 23.81 -6.47 2.56
C GLN A 809 23.28 -5.42 1.60
N LEU A 810 23.38 -5.72 0.31
CA LEU A 810 22.89 -4.88 -0.77
C LEU A 810 21.67 -5.53 -1.39
N GLN A 811 20.61 -4.75 -1.58
CA GLN A 811 19.34 -5.20 -2.14
C GLN A 811 18.91 -4.21 -3.21
N THR A 812 18.67 -4.70 -4.42
CA THR A 812 18.25 -3.90 -5.56
C THR A 812 17.02 -4.52 -6.19
N GLU A 813 16.01 -3.71 -6.49
CA GLU A 813 14.83 -4.13 -7.23
C GLU A 813 15.21 -4.43 -8.70
N ASN A 814 14.58 -5.46 -9.27
CA ASN A 814 14.88 -5.91 -10.63
C ASN A 814 13.59 -6.39 -11.32
N GLY A 815 12.60 -5.50 -11.36
CA GLY A 815 11.24 -5.76 -11.80
C GLY A 815 10.31 -6.15 -10.65
N THR A 816 9.04 -6.36 -10.97
CA THR A 816 8.04 -6.91 -10.05
C THR A 816 7.48 -8.25 -10.55
N ALA A 817 7.02 -9.07 -9.60
CA ALA A 817 6.24 -10.28 -9.84
C ALA A 817 5.04 -10.27 -8.90
N ASN A 818 3.83 -10.46 -9.44
CA ASN A 818 2.57 -10.42 -8.68
C ASN A 818 2.39 -9.14 -7.83
N GLY A 819 2.89 -8.00 -8.32
CA GLY A 819 2.81 -6.71 -7.63
C GLY A 819 3.91 -6.42 -6.62
N PHE A 820 4.85 -7.36 -6.37
CA PHE A 820 5.95 -7.18 -5.42
C PHE A 820 7.32 -7.07 -6.11
N PRO A 821 8.29 -6.32 -5.56
CA PRO A 821 9.64 -6.23 -6.10
C PRO A 821 10.36 -7.58 -6.11
N ILE A 822 11.01 -7.91 -7.22
CA ILE A 822 11.99 -9.00 -7.31
C ILE A 822 13.32 -8.47 -6.78
N VAL A 823 13.72 -8.90 -5.59
CA VAL A 823 14.95 -8.41 -4.94
C VAL A 823 16.17 -9.21 -5.38
N THR A 824 17.17 -8.52 -5.93
CA THR A 824 18.48 -9.06 -6.27
C THR A 824 19.51 -8.64 -5.22
N LEU A 825 20.28 -9.62 -4.71
CA LEU A 825 21.42 -9.36 -3.82
C LEU A 825 22.64 -8.91 -4.64
N GLY A 826 22.77 -7.60 -4.86
CA GLY A 826 23.85 -7.07 -5.67
C GLY A 826 23.44 -5.95 -6.61
N THR A 827 24.19 -5.85 -7.70
CA THR A 827 23.87 -4.97 -8.83
C THR A 827 22.63 -5.51 -9.55
N GLY A 828 21.57 -4.71 -9.60
CA GLY A 828 20.41 -4.95 -10.46
C GLY A 828 20.64 -4.38 -11.86
N THR A 829 20.02 -5.00 -12.85
CA THR A 829 20.05 -4.55 -14.26
C THR A 829 18.73 -3.93 -14.73
N PHE A 830 17.77 -3.78 -13.80
CA PHE A 830 16.41 -3.28 -14.03
C PHE A 830 15.78 -3.87 -15.30
N TYR A 831 15.74 -5.21 -15.37
CA TYR A 831 15.16 -5.91 -16.51
C TYR A 831 13.65 -6.05 -16.29
N ASN A 832 12.85 -5.50 -17.21
CA ASN A 832 11.40 -5.59 -17.11
C ASN A 832 10.92 -7.01 -17.48
N TYR A 833 10.72 -7.86 -16.47
CA TYR A 833 10.21 -9.23 -16.65
C TYR A 833 8.69 -9.30 -16.87
N SER A 834 7.96 -8.18 -16.77
CA SER A 834 6.50 -8.16 -16.87
C SER A 834 6.00 -7.20 -17.96
N SER A 835 4.83 -7.47 -18.52
CA SER A 835 4.15 -6.56 -19.46
C SER A 835 3.51 -5.34 -18.79
N SER A 836 3.49 -5.29 -17.45
CA SER A 836 3.02 -4.16 -16.64
C SER A 836 4.20 -3.30 -16.23
N TYR A 837 4.22 -2.05 -16.70
CA TYR A 837 5.26 -1.06 -16.42
C TYR A 837 5.37 -0.79 -14.91
N THR A 838 6.47 -1.21 -14.26
CA THR A 838 6.82 -0.69 -12.93
C THR A 838 7.31 0.74 -13.11
N ALA A 839 6.71 1.69 -12.40
CA ALA A 839 6.97 3.11 -12.63
C ALA A 839 8.28 3.56 -11.97
N HIS A 840 8.85 2.79 -11.05
CA HIS A 840 9.97 3.19 -10.22
C HIS A 840 11.00 2.09 -10.04
N HIS A 841 12.12 2.49 -9.44
CA HIS A 841 13.23 1.63 -9.10
C HIS A 841 13.85 2.03 -7.77
N TRP A 842 14.46 1.06 -7.10
CA TRP A 842 15.18 1.32 -5.86
C TRP A 842 16.35 0.37 -5.60
N SER A 843 17.26 0.83 -4.74
CA SER A 843 18.28 -0.01 -4.12
C SER A 843 18.62 0.49 -2.73
N GLN A 844 18.97 -0.42 -1.83
CA GLN A 844 19.40 -0.11 -0.48
C GLN A 844 20.58 -0.96 -0.03
N ILE A 845 21.37 -0.36 0.85
CA ILE A 845 22.38 -0.99 1.67
C ILE A 845 21.79 -1.11 3.08
N ILE A 846 21.70 -2.33 3.61
CA ILE A 846 21.10 -2.63 4.91
C ILE A 846 22.05 -3.41 5.81
N ALA A 847 22.09 -3.07 7.09
CA ALA A 847 22.79 -3.80 8.15
C ALA A 847 21.89 -3.86 9.38
N GLY A 848 21.17 -4.98 9.55
CA GLY A 848 20.13 -5.10 10.57
C GLY A 848 18.99 -4.11 10.30
N THR A 849 18.72 -3.21 11.24
CA THR A 849 17.66 -2.19 11.14
C THR A 849 18.17 -0.84 10.62
N LYS A 850 19.39 -0.79 10.08
CA LYS A 850 20.09 0.42 9.69
C LYS A 850 20.45 0.38 8.23
N GLY A 851 20.43 1.52 7.56
CA GLY A 851 20.82 1.54 6.16
C GLY A 851 20.59 2.85 5.45
N THR A 852 20.82 2.78 4.15
CA THR A 852 20.57 3.88 3.22
C THR A 852 20.25 3.33 1.85
N GLY A 853 19.54 4.09 1.04
CA GLY A 853 19.27 3.71 -0.33
C GLY A 853 18.80 4.88 -1.16
N ILE A 854 18.47 4.57 -2.41
CA ILE A 854 17.89 5.52 -3.35
C ILE A 854 16.61 4.96 -3.97
N MET A 855 15.66 5.85 -4.24
CA MET A 855 14.44 5.57 -5.01
C MET A 855 14.37 6.56 -6.17
N PHE A 856 13.96 6.13 -7.35
CA PHE A 856 13.85 6.99 -8.53
C PHE A 856 12.82 6.41 -9.52
N THR A 857 12.40 7.20 -10.49
CA THR A 857 11.40 6.79 -11.49
C THR A 857 12.06 6.02 -12.63
N ASP A 858 11.31 5.19 -13.35
CA ASP A 858 11.78 4.54 -14.58
C ASP A 858 12.15 5.60 -15.63
N VAL A 859 11.43 6.72 -15.71
CA VAL A 859 11.83 7.85 -16.56
C VAL A 859 13.23 8.36 -16.18
N ALA A 860 13.54 8.52 -14.89
CA ALA A 860 14.88 8.94 -14.46
C ALA A 860 15.94 7.88 -14.81
N ASN A 861 15.59 6.60 -14.76
CA ASN A 861 16.45 5.50 -15.18
C ASN A 861 16.75 5.56 -16.69
N GLN A 862 15.72 5.72 -17.52
CA GLN A 862 15.85 5.88 -18.97
C GLN A 862 16.70 7.10 -19.36
N MET A 863 16.62 8.20 -18.59
CA MET A 863 17.41 9.40 -18.84
C MET A 863 18.94 9.18 -18.76
N LEU A 864 19.42 8.11 -18.12
CA LEU A 864 20.84 7.72 -18.17
C LEU A 864 21.34 7.46 -19.60
N TYR A 865 20.42 7.13 -20.52
CA TYR A 865 20.70 6.84 -21.93
C TYR A 865 20.20 7.94 -22.86
N ALA A 866 19.88 9.14 -22.35
CA ALA A 866 19.40 10.26 -23.17
C ALA A 866 20.35 10.64 -24.34
N PHE A 867 21.59 10.16 -24.30
CA PHE A 867 22.62 10.36 -25.31
C PHE A 867 22.72 9.20 -26.32
N ASP A 868 22.29 7.98 -25.96
CA ASP A 868 22.45 6.78 -26.78
C ASP A 868 21.13 6.41 -27.48
N SER A 869 21.22 5.81 -28.67
CA SER A 869 20.06 5.20 -29.32
C SER A 869 19.97 3.73 -28.90
N THR A 870 19.23 3.44 -27.82
CA THR A 870 19.00 2.07 -27.37
C THR A 870 17.81 1.45 -28.10
N SER A 871 17.90 0.15 -28.44
CA SER A 871 16.76 -0.59 -28.99
C SER A 871 15.76 -0.90 -27.87
N PRO A 872 14.43 -0.81 -28.12
CA PRO A 872 13.43 -1.21 -27.14
C PRO A 872 13.71 -2.62 -26.58
N GLY A 873 13.61 -2.80 -25.27
CA GLY A 873 13.87 -4.09 -24.59
C GLY A 873 15.34 -4.38 -24.26
N THR A 874 16.27 -3.45 -24.49
CA THR A 874 17.65 -3.56 -23.98
C THR A 874 17.66 -3.21 -22.48
N PRO A 875 18.40 -3.93 -21.61
CA PRO A 875 18.54 -3.54 -20.20
C PRO A 875 19.00 -2.08 -20.07
N THR A 876 18.21 -1.27 -19.37
CA THR A 876 18.46 0.16 -19.14
C THR A 876 18.75 0.42 -17.67
N GLY A 877 19.96 0.90 -17.37
CA GLY A 877 20.41 1.32 -16.04
C GLY A 877 20.91 0.21 -15.13
N ALA A 878 22.05 0.42 -14.48
CA ALA A 878 22.59 -0.44 -13.43
C ALA A 878 22.92 0.39 -12.21
N LEU A 879 22.46 -0.05 -11.04
CA LEU A 879 23.08 0.39 -9.80
C LEU A 879 24.31 -0.44 -9.55
N LYS A 880 25.47 0.07 -9.97
CA LYS A 880 26.73 -0.57 -9.61
C LYS A 880 26.90 -0.38 -8.11
N ALA A 881 26.82 -1.49 -7.41
CA ALA A 881 26.77 -1.48 -5.97
C ALA A 881 27.81 -2.44 -5.39
N SER A 882 28.54 -1.95 -4.40
CA SER A 882 29.67 -2.63 -3.74
C SER A 882 29.57 -2.42 -2.22
N SER A 883 30.45 -3.03 -1.43
CA SER A 883 30.40 -2.96 0.04
C SER A 883 30.39 -1.51 0.55
N GLY A 884 29.21 -1.02 0.96
CA GLY A 884 29.02 0.35 1.46
C GLY A 884 28.84 1.44 0.39
N LEU A 885 28.63 1.08 -0.88
CA LEU A 885 28.52 2.05 -1.98
C LEU A 885 27.44 1.71 -3.02
N LEU A 886 26.62 2.70 -3.39
CA LEU A 886 25.67 2.70 -4.50
C LEU A 886 26.05 3.78 -5.53
N GLU A 887 26.15 3.42 -6.80
CA GLU A 887 26.34 4.37 -7.91
C GLU A 887 25.28 4.15 -8.99
N LEU A 888 24.52 5.20 -9.32
CA LEU A 888 23.56 5.16 -10.43
C LEU A 888 24.31 5.37 -11.75
N LEU A 889 24.41 4.30 -12.55
CA LEU A 889 25.17 4.26 -13.80
C LEU A 889 24.35 3.59 -14.92
N PRO A 890 24.67 3.81 -16.20
CA PRO A 890 24.19 2.96 -17.28
C PRO A 890 24.79 1.53 -17.18
N VAL A 891 24.01 0.47 -17.46
CA VAL A 891 24.47 -0.96 -17.55
C VAL A 891 25.62 -1.10 -18.54
N THR A 892 25.48 -0.43 -19.68
CA THR A 892 26.47 -0.39 -20.75
C THR A 892 26.30 0.97 -21.40
N LEU A 893 27.38 1.76 -21.47
CA LEU A 893 27.35 3.03 -22.16
C LEU A 893 28.15 2.91 -23.45
N ARG A 894 27.50 3.17 -24.59
CA ARG A 894 28.24 3.42 -25.83
C ARG A 894 28.81 4.83 -25.76
N GLN A 895 30.02 5.01 -26.26
CA GLN A 895 30.58 6.35 -26.40
C GLN A 895 29.69 7.16 -27.35
N VAL A 896 29.09 8.24 -26.85
CA VAL A 896 28.26 9.15 -27.65
C VAL A 896 29.04 10.42 -27.93
N GLN A 897 28.91 10.93 -29.15
CA GLN A 897 29.43 12.24 -29.52
C GLN A 897 28.34 13.16 -30.05
N PHE A 898 28.29 14.39 -29.56
CA PHE A 898 27.28 15.37 -29.98
C PHE A 898 27.74 16.83 -29.80
N THR A 899 27.09 17.76 -30.50
CA THR A 899 27.37 19.21 -30.45
C THR A 899 26.13 20.06 -30.18
N TYR A 900 24.93 19.49 -30.35
CA TYR A 900 23.65 20.19 -30.22
C TYR A 900 23.25 20.38 -28.76
N ALA A 901 22.43 21.41 -28.50
CA ALA A 901 21.91 21.70 -27.16
C ALA A 901 20.96 20.62 -26.61
N MET A 902 20.98 20.37 -25.29
CA MET A 902 20.16 19.37 -24.63
C MET A 902 19.94 19.72 -23.14
N ASP A 903 18.77 19.41 -22.59
CA ASP A 903 18.37 19.68 -21.19
C ASP A 903 17.80 18.41 -20.57
N ILE A 904 18.52 17.82 -19.62
CA ILE A 904 18.18 16.53 -19.01
C ILE A 904 18.02 16.74 -17.51
N THR A 905 17.03 16.09 -16.91
CA THR A 905 16.76 16.20 -15.48
C THR A 905 16.52 14.81 -14.88
N TRP A 906 17.28 14.48 -13.83
CA TRP A 906 17.07 13.30 -13.00
C TRP A 906 16.40 13.70 -11.69
N ARG A 907 15.48 12.86 -11.23
CA ARG A 907 14.77 13.04 -9.97
C ARG A 907 14.78 11.74 -9.18
N GLY A 908 14.79 11.86 -7.86
CA GLY A 908 14.70 10.72 -6.98
C GLY A 908 14.77 11.14 -5.52
N ALA A 909 14.88 10.15 -4.64
CA ALA A 909 15.04 10.31 -3.21
C ALA A 909 16.25 9.53 -2.70
N VAL A 910 16.86 10.03 -1.64
CA VAL A 910 17.85 9.32 -0.84
C VAL A 910 17.24 9.08 0.54
N VAL A 911 17.27 7.84 0.97
CA VAL A 911 16.73 7.40 2.26
C VAL A 911 17.88 7.08 3.20
N THR A 912 17.77 7.48 4.46
CA THR A 912 18.66 7.03 5.54
C THR A 912 17.80 6.60 6.72
N PHE A 913 18.00 5.39 7.23
CA PHE A 913 17.14 4.80 8.26
C PHE A 913 17.96 4.10 9.35
N ASP A 914 17.46 4.16 10.58
CA ASP A 914 17.95 3.44 11.77
C ASP A 914 16.74 3.16 12.67
N GLY A 915 16.39 1.88 12.85
CA GLY A 915 15.21 1.47 13.62
C GLY A 915 13.87 1.96 13.05
N THR A 916 13.87 2.45 11.81
CA THR A 916 12.73 3.02 11.06
C THR A 916 12.55 2.26 9.74
N SER A 917 11.49 2.57 9.00
CA SER A 917 11.15 1.88 7.74
C SER A 917 12.30 1.96 6.71
N PRO A 918 12.87 0.81 6.28
CA PRO A 918 13.78 0.77 5.14
C PRO A 918 13.04 1.04 3.83
N ILE A 919 13.76 1.07 2.70
CA ILE A 919 13.09 1.11 1.39
C ILE A 919 12.30 -0.19 1.18
N TYR A 920 12.91 -1.34 1.44
CA TYR A 920 12.27 -2.66 1.40
C TYR A 920 12.61 -3.47 2.65
N ARG A 921 11.65 -4.23 3.15
CA ARG A 921 11.81 -5.07 4.34
C ARG A 921 11.46 -6.51 4.02
N ASP A 922 12.45 -7.40 4.06
CA ASP A 922 12.29 -8.81 3.68
C ASP A 922 11.27 -9.56 4.55
N SER A 923 11.11 -9.18 5.82
CA SER A 923 10.27 -9.91 6.77
C SER A 923 8.79 -9.86 6.45
N ASP A 924 8.30 -8.74 5.90
CA ASP A 924 6.88 -8.51 5.60
C ASP A 924 6.63 -7.97 4.18
N ARG A 925 7.70 -7.82 3.36
CA ARG A 925 7.68 -7.23 2.02
C ARG A 925 7.21 -5.77 1.97
N GLY A 926 7.10 -5.10 3.12
CA GLY A 926 6.74 -3.68 3.22
C GLY A 926 7.92 -2.73 3.05
N GLY A 927 7.68 -1.42 3.19
CA GLY A 927 8.71 -0.39 3.19
C GLY A 927 8.34 0.86 2.39
N LEU A 928 9.29 1.79 2.24
CA LEU A 928 9.07 3.03 1.49
C LEU A 928 8.91 2.81 -0.03
N TRP A 929 9.30 1.65 -0.57
CA TRP A 929 9.14 1.30 -1.98
C TRP A 929 7.67 1.41 -2.45
N LEU A 930 6.72 1.17 -1.55
CA LEU A 930 5.28 1.32 -1.79
C LEU A 930 4.89 2.74 -2.18
N LEU A 931 5.59 3.77 -1.66
CA LEU A 931 5.30 5.19 -1.97
C LEU A 931 5.50 5.51 -3.43
N VAL A 932 6.42 4.79 -4.07
CA VAL A 932 6.85 5.05 -5.42
C VAL A 932 6.18 4.07 -6.38
N GLU A 933 6.14 2.77 -6.09
CA GLU A 933 5.43 1.84 -7.00
C GLU A 933 3.92 2.03 -7.02
N TYR A 934 3.34 2.44 -5.89
CA TYR A 934 1.89 2.52 -5.72
C TYR A 934 1.46 3.81 -5.02
N PRO A 935 1.72 4.99 -5.62
CA PRO A 935 1.17 6.24 -5.13
C PRO A 935 -0.36 6.21 -5.22
N PRO A 936 -1.08 6.99 -4.39
CA PRO A 936 -2.53 6.98 -4.42
C PRO A 936 -3.06 7.51 -5.76
N THR A 937 -4.14 6.88 -6.24
CA THR A 937 -4.93 7.38 -7.37
C THR A 937 -5.92 8.43 -6.85
N VAL A 938 -6.09 9.52 -7.58
CA VAL A 938 -6.87 10.69 -7.12
C VAL A 938 -8.07 10.94 -8.01
N THR A 939 -9.22 11.24 -7.41
CA THR A 939 -10.42 11.72 -8.10
C THR A 939 -10.68 13.15 -7.65
N VAL A 940 -10.77 14.10 -8.58
CA VAL A 940 -10.97 15.53 -8.25
C VAL A 940 -12.32 16.02 -8.74
N THR A 941 -13.09 16.60 -7.82
CA THR A 941 -14.39 17.23 -8.06
C THR A 941 -14.33 18.73 -7.73
N ALA A 942 -15.02 19.54 -8.54
CA ALA A 942 -15.22 20.96 -8.24
C ALA A 942 -16.51 21.11 -7.43
N GLU A 943 -16.46 21.86 -6.33
CA GLU A 943 -17.61 22.03 -5.43
C GLU A 943 -17.86 23.52 -5.13
N SER A 944 -19.12 23.87 -4.90
CA SER A 944 -19.59 25.26 -4.73
C SER A 944 -19.56 25.74 -3.29
#